data_AF-K9W1U0-F1
#
_entry.id   AF-K9W1U0-F1
#
_cell.length_a   1.000
_cell.length_b   1.000
_cell.length_c   1.000
_cell.angle_alpha   90.00
_cell.angle_beta   90.00
_cell.angle_gamma   90.00
#
_symmetry.space_group_name_H-M   'P 1'
#
loop_
_entity.id
_entity.type
_entity.pdbx_description
1 polymer ?
#
loop_
_entity_poly.entity_id
_entity_poly.type
_entity_poly.pdbx_seq_one_letter_code
_entity_poly.pdbx_strand_id
1 'polypeptide(L)'
;MLKAWQVFFILLLTTFILVDVTLLFYNLSNLQTQIYVLFPLVILILTTLILRLIYPDSPPLILKIILTFIVLLIHFRYLWWRITATLILDWYNGYISIAVIVMEVIAIINVTIISFQTLFRTNHSPEADAPVSQRIKQGLYTPTVDVLIPTVNEPTFVLRRTLVGCQSMHYPNKKIWVLDDGNRPEIAKLAQELGCKYLARSQYGNAKAGNLNHGLSVTSGEIVVAFDADFIPLNNFLERTIGFFENPEVSLVVTPQNFYNPDSPELNLGGCILPHEQTVFYTIIQPGRDATNSIICTGTSILMRREHLNKIGGIPTSTIVEDWVTGMLLQSKGYKTIFINELLSVGAAPEHLLSYLVQRIRWAEGTLKVLFNKYNPLFLPGLNLWQRINHLSGILYWIDQGTQTISYIAPILFIIIGMQALNTNLITLIYYWLPAYIAGFILVPWIIGTRTILVSYVYNALQCFAIAKITIKTFLFPKLRNRFIVTPKGITQNHPEIALELMKPIIVLLILNFFSIFIAIWRAYFSNIDTDTLTLSIIWAELNTVILAASLLAGFGGIYSSEERIAPRVKFSQTCEVIILDFPHNQKTFTTTIGDMSEYGISFHTPTDINLQAGQKLKIVFPDEQLNFLAKVRRVGKVTGCRLLVGPLTPKQHQKIIEFIYCRPSHWQQPKVANEKQALRALFITLFKLYPLFKK
;
A
#
# COMPACT_ATOMS: atom_id res chain seq x y z
N MET A 1 25.24 -15.08 0.75
CA MET A 1 23.77 -15.25 0.94
C MET A 1 22.98 -15.18 -0.37
N LEU A 2 23.09 -14.14 -1.21
CA LEU A 2 22.26 -14.01 -2.44
C LEU A 2 22.31 -15.23 -3.38
N LYS A 3 23.49 -15.82 -3.63
CA LYS A 3 23.64 -17.01 -4.49
C LYS A 3 22.98 -18.26 -3.91
N ALA A 4 22.96 -18.43 -2.59
CA ALA A 4 22.35 -19.59 -1.93
C ALA A 4 20.82 -19.53 -2.02
N TRP A 5 20.24 -18.33 -1.89
CA TRP A 5 18.80 -18.12 -2.04
C TRP A 5 18.31 -18.38 -3.47
N GLN A 6 19.07 -17.96 -4.48
CA GLN A 6 18.74 -18.24 -5.89
C GLN A 6 18.73 -19.74 -6.16
N VAL A 7 19.77 -20.45 -5.70
CA VAL A 7 19.85 -21.91 -5.84
C VAL A 7 18.70 -22.58 -5.10
N PHE A 8 18.35 -22.10 -3.90
CA PHE A 8 17.20 -22.60 -3.15
C PHE A 8 15.88 -22.47 -3.93
N PHE A 9 15.54 -21.29 -4.48
CA PHE A 9 14.29 -21.11 -5.24
C PHE A 9 14.26 -21.89 -6.54
N ILE A 10 15.39 -22.00 -7.26
CA ILE A 10 15.49 -22.81 -8.46
C ILE A 10 15.23 -24.28 -8.10
N LEU A 11 15.96 -24.82 -7.12
CA LEU A 11 15.78 -26.20 -6.68
C LEU A 11 14.35 -26.45 -6.23
N LEU A 12 13.83 -25.59 -5.35
CA LEU A 12 12.45 -25.67 -4.83
C LEU A 12 11.42 -25.79 -5.95
N LEU A 13 11.41 -24.84 -6.89
CA LEU A 13 10.42 -24.81 -7.96
C LEU A 13 10.63 -25.95 -8.96
N THR A 14 11.87 -26.32 -9.28
CA THR A 14 12.13 -27.48 -10.16
C THR A 14 11.68 -28.79 -9.51
N THR A 15 11.92 -28.98 -8.22
CA THR A 15 11.48 -30.17 -7.48
C THR A 15 9.96 -30.24 -7.44
N PHE A 16 9.30 -29.14 -7.08
CA PHE A 16 7.83 -29.06 -7.03
C PHE A 16 7.20 -29.35 -8.40
N ILE A 17 7.70 -28.73 -9.47
CA ILE A 17 7.22 -29.02 -10.84
C ILE A 17 7.39 -30.51 -11.19
N LEU A 18 8.51 -31.13 -10.85
CA LEU A 18 8.75 -32.56 -11.14
C LEU A 18 7.81 -33.47 -10.33
N VAL A 19 7.58 -33.15 -9.05
CA VAL A 19 6.66 -33.86 -8.16
C VAL A 19 5.23 -33.74 -8.70
N ASP A 20 4.76 -32.52 -8.96
CA ASP A 20 3.43 -32.24 -9.49
C ASP A 20 3.19 -32.94 -10.83
N VAL A 21 4.15 -32.86 -11.75
CA VAL A 21 4.06 -33.53 -13.05
C VAL A 21 3.92 -35.04 -12.86
N THR A 22 4.69 -35.65 -11.96
CA THR A 22 4.64 -37.09 -11.70
C THR A 22 3.32 -37.50 -11.04
N LEU A 23 2.84 -36.73 -10.05
CA LEU A 23 1.56 -36.97 -9.39
C LEU A 23 0.38 -36.81 -10.37
N LEU A 24 0.40 -35.79 -11.22
CA LEU A 24 -0.61 -35.59 -12.25
C LEU A 24 -0.58 -36.71 -13.30
N PHE A 25 0.61 -37.17 -13.72
CA PHE A 25 0.76 -38.31 -14.63
C PHE A 25 0.23 -39.61 -14.02
N TYR A 26 0.41 -39.83 -12.73
CA TYR A 26 -0.14 -40.99 -12.03
C TYR A 26 -1.67 -40.99 -12.03
N ASN A 27 -2.27 -39.82 -11.82
CA ASN A 27 -3.74 -39.64 -11.79
C ASN A 27 -4.38 -39.44 -13.18
N LEU A 28 -3.58 -39.49 -14.25
CA LEU A 28 -3.98 -39.11 -15.62
C LEU A 28 -4.91 -40.15 -16.27
N SER A 29 -4.85 -41.42 -15.86
CA SER A 29 -5.74 -42.49 -16.33
C SER A 29 -7.20 -42.24 -15.94
N ASN A 30 -7.44 -41.80 -14.69
CA ASN A 30 -8.77 -41.40 -14.23
C ASN A 30 -9.25 -40.14 -14.94
N LEU A 31 -8.37 -39.16 -15.17
CA LEU A 31 -8.72 -37.90 -15.83
C LEU A 31 -9.03 -38.07 -17.33
N GLN A 32 -8.34 -39.00 -18.02
CA GLN A 32 -8.59 -39.32 -19.44
C GLN A 32 -10.02 -39.79 -19.69
N THR A 33 -10.58 -40.60 -18.77
CA THR A 33 -11.97 -41.08 -18.90
C THR A 33 -13.02 -40.02 -18.57
N GLN A 34 -12.62 -38.89 -17.94
CA GLN A 34 -13.52 -37.84 -17.47
C GLN A 34 -13.11 -36.43 -17.93
N ILE A 35 -12.49 -36.32 -19.11
CA ILE A 35 -11.91 -35.06 -19.63
C ILE A 35 -12.92 -33.91 -19.73
N TYR A 36 -14.21 -34.21 -19.85
CA TYR A 36 -15.30 -33.22 -19.86
C TYR A 36 -15.37 -32.37 -18.59
N VAL A 37 -14.80 -32.85 -17.47
CA VAL A 37 -14.68 -32.11 -16.20
C VAL A 37 -13.86 -30.82 -16.35
N LEU A 38 -12.91 -30.79 -17.29
CA LEU A 38 -12.09 -29.60 -17.56
C LEU A 38 -12.78 -28.57 -18.47
N PHE A 39 -13.89 -28.92 -19.13
CA PHE A 39 -14.53 -28.07 -20.13
C PHE A 39 -14.92 -26.67 -19.61
N PRO A 40 -15.53 -26.53 -18.41
CA PRO A 40 -15.85 -25.19 -17.87
C PRO A 40 -14.58 -24.35 -17.65
N LEU A 41 -13.49 -24.98 -17.20
CA LEU A 41 -12.22 -24.30 -16.95
C LEU A 41 -11.56 -23.87 -18.27
N VAL A 42 -11.53 -24.74 -19.27
CA VAL A 42 -10.94 -24.46 -20.58
C VAL A 42 -11.70 -23.33 -21.27
N ILE A 43 -13.04 -23.36 -21.25
CA ILE A 43 -13.85 -22.24 -21.77
C ILE A 43 -13.51 -20.95 -21.03
N LEU A 44 -13.51 -20.97 -19.69
CA LEU A 44 -13.21 -19.79 -18.88
C LEU A 44 -11.86 -19.18 -19.26
N ILE A 45 -10.81 -20.00 -19.35
CA ILE A 45 -9.46 -19.56 -19.70
C ILE A 45 -9.42 -19.04 -21.13
N LEU A 46 -9.89 -19.80 -22.12
CA LEU A 46 -9.84 -19.42 -23.53
C LEU A 46 -10.63 -18.13 -23.78
N THR A 47 -11.86 -18.03 -23.28
CA THR A 47 -12.67 -16.81 -23.39
C THR A 47 -11.97 -15.63 -22.73
N THR A 48 -11.39 -15.81 -21.55
CA THR A 48 -10.65 -14.73 -20.87
C THR A 48 -9.42 -14.30 -21.66
N LEU A 49 -8.65 -15.24 -22.20
CA LEU A 49 -7.47 -14.94 -23.01
C LEU A 49 -7.86 -14.20 -24.30
N ILE A 50 -8.88 -14.66 -25.02
CA ILE A 50 -9.39 -14.02 -26.24
C ILE A 50 -9.86 -12.59 -25.93
N LEU A 51 -10.67 -12.41 -24.90
CA LEU A 51 -11.17 -11.07 -24.54
C LEU A 51 -10.05 -10.13 -24.07
N ARG A 52 -9.00 -10.66 -23.42
CA ARG A 52 -7.81 -9.88 -23.04
C ARG A 52 -6.95 -9.50 -24.25
N LEU A 53 -6.99 -10.23 -25.37
CA LEU A 53 -6.35 -9.77 -26.61
C LEU A 53 -7.04 -8.52 -27.18
N ILE A 54 -8.36 -8.40 -26.97
CA ILE A 54 -9.16 -7.26 -27.43
C ILE A 54 -9.06 -6.10 -26.43
N TYR A 55 -9.18 -6.39 -25.13
CA TYR A 55 -9.14 -5.42 -24.04
C TYR A 55 -7.98 -5.74 -23.08
N PRO A 56 -6.74 -5.37 -23.44
CA PRO A 56 -5.56 -5.74 -22.68
C PRO A 56 -5.53 -5.15 -21.28
N ASP A 57 -6.21 -4.01 -21.07
CA ASP A 57 -6.10 -3.28 -19.82
C ASP A 57 -7.18 -3.56 -18.78
N SER A 58 -8.40 -3.12 -19.05
CA SER A 58 -9.57 -3.47 -18.27
C SER A 58 -10.77 -3.57 -19.22
N PRO A 59 -11.76 -4.43 -18.93
CA PRO A 59 -12.90 -4.58 -19.81
C PRO A 59 -13.77 -3.31 -19.83
N PRO A 60 -14.51 -3.02 -20.91
CA PRO A 60 -15.53 -1.97 -20.90
C PRO A 60 -16.63 -2.28 -19.87
N LEU A 61 -17.38 -1.26 -19.45
CA LEU A 61 -18.35 -1.36 -18.35
C LEU A 61 -19.36 -2.51 -18.52
N ILE A 62 -19.95 -2.66 -19.70
CA ILE A 62 -20.93 -3.72 -19.98
C ILE A 62 -20.29 -5.10 -19.77
N LEU A 63 -19.07 -5.29 -20.30
CA LEU A 63 -18.35 -6.55 -20.13
C LEU A 63 -17.94 -6.77 -18.66
N LYS A 64 -17.55 -5.73 -17.92
CA LYS A 64 -17.29 -5.82 -16.47
C LYS A 64 -18.51 -6.32 -15.70
N ILE A 65 -19.70 -5.80 -16.00
CA ILE A 65 -20.94 -6.22 -15.36
C ILE A 65 -21.22 -7.70 -15.65
N ILE A 66 -21.15 -8.10 -16.93
CA ILE A 66 -21.37 -9.50 -17.35
C ILE A 66 -20.36 -10.43 -16.66
N LEU A 67 -19.07 -10.11 -16.70
CA LEU A 67 -18.02 -10.92 -16.08
C LEU A 67 -18.18 -11.00 -14.55
N THR A 68 -18.57 -9.91 -13.89
CA THR A 68 -18.83 -9.89 -12.44
C THR A 68 -19.97 -10.83 -12.09
N PHE A 69 -21.05 -10.83 -12.90
CA PHE A 69 -22.16 -11.76 -12.72
C PHE A 69 -21.75 -13.22 -12.95
N ILE A 70 -20.94 -13.50 -13.97
CA ILE A 70 -20.39 -14.84 -14.23
C ILE A 70 -19.54 -15.32 -13.04
N VAL A 71 -18.64 -14.48 -12.53
CA VAL A 71 -17.81 -14.81 -11.35
C VAL A 71 -18.69 -15.10 -10.14
N LEU A 72 -19.74 -14.29 -9.91
CA LEU A 72 -20.69 -14.51 -8.82
C LEU A 72 -21.40 -15.88 -8.95
N LEU A 73 -21.83 -16.26 -10.15
CA LEU A 73 -22.45 -17.58 -10.39
C LEU A 73 -21.46 -18.73 -10.15
N ILE A 74 -20.21 -18.58 -10.58
CA ILE A 74 -19.16 -19.60 -10.35
C ILE A 74 -18.90 -19.75 -8.84
N HIS A 75 -18.76 -18.64 -8.11
CA HIS A 75 -18.57 -18.67 -6.65
C HIS A 75 -19.79 -19.22 -5.92
N PHE A 76 -21.01 -18.88 -6.36
CA PHE A 76 -22.22 -19.44 -5.79
C PHE A 76 -22.30 -20.95 -5.99
N ARG A 77 -22.03 -21.43 -7.21
CA ARG A 77 -21.95 -22.87 -7.53
C ARG A 77 -20.92 -23.59 -6.64
N TYR A 78 -19.76 -22.96 -6.44
CA TYR A 78 -18.71 -23.47 -5.56
C TYR A 78 -19.17 -23.56 -4.10
N LEU A 79 -19.71 -22.48 -3.54
CA LEU A 79 -20.16 -22.45 -2.15
C LEU A 79 -21.33 -23.40 -1.90
N TRP A 80 -22.26 -23.51 -2.85
CA TRP A 80 -23.33 -24.49 -2.79
C TRP A 80 -22.77 -25.90 -2.66
N TRP A 81 -21.86 -26.29 -3.56
CA TRP A 81 -21.17 -27.58 -3.49
C TRP A 81 -20.41 -27.77 -2.17
N ARG A 82 -19.70 -26.74 -1.71
CA ARG A 82 -18.95 -26.80 -0.45
C ARG A 82 -19.87 -27.15 0.72
N ILE A 83 -21.00 -26.46 0.84
CA ILE A 83 -21.97 -26.61 1.92
C ILE A 83 -22.72 -27.95 1.84
N THR A 84 -23.18 -28.34 0.64
CA THR A 84 -24.08 -29.51 0.50
C THR A 84 -23.37 -30.84 0.37
N ALA A 85 -22.16 -30.88 -0.19
CA ALA A 85 -21.50 -32.13 -0.56
C ALA A 85 -20.22 -32.43 0.23
N THR A 86 -19.52 -31.40 0.73
CA THR A 86 -18.14 -31.59 1.23
C THR A 86 -17.92 -31.18 2.68
N LEU A 87 -18.91 -30.54 3.31
CA LEU A 87 -18.82 -30.07 4.69
C LEU A 87 -18.77 -31.26 5.65
N ILE A 88 -17.77 -31.29 6.53
CA ILE A 88 -17.62 -32.32 7.55
C ILE A 88 -17.98 -31.71 8.90
N LEU A 89 -18.88 -32.35 9.65
CA LEU A 89 -19.36 -31.86 10.95
C LEU A 89 -19.12 -32.85 12.11
N ASP A 90 -18.20 -33.79 11.93
CA ASP A 90 -17.80 -34.70 13.01
C ASP A 90 -16.92 -33.99 14.06
N TRP A 91 -16.72 -34.63 15.21
CA TRP A 91 -16.00 -34.04 16.35
C TRP A 91 -14.51 -33.79 16.09
N TYR A 92 -13.88 -34.52 15.16
CA TYR A 92 -12.45 -34.44 14.90
C TYR A 92 -12.16 -33.43 13.79
N ASN A 93 -12.83 -33.57 12.64
CA ASN A 93 -12.64 -32.78 11.44
C ASN A 93 -13.50 -31.50 11.41
N GLY A 94 -14.59 -31.45 12.17
CA GLY A 94 -15.59 -30.38 12.09
C GLY A 94 -15.01 -28.98 12.30
N TYR A 95 -14.08 -28.82 13.24
CA TYR A 95 -13.46 -27.52 13.52
C TYR A 95 -12.70 -26.95 12.32
N ILE A 96 -11.86 -27.76 11.67
CA ILE A 96 -11.08 -27.29 10.51
C ILE A 96 -11.98 -27.14 9.27
N SER A 97 -12.98 -28.00 9.11
CA SER A 97 -13.96 -27.89 8.01
C SER A 97 -14.75 -26.59 8.08
N ILE A 98 -15.26 -26.25 9.27
CA ILE A 98 -15.96 -24.99 9.54
C ILE A 98 -15.02 -23.79 9.35
N ALA A 99 -13.80 -23.86 9.86
CA ALA A 99 -12.83 -22.77 9.73
C ALA A 99 -12.54 -22.45 8.26
N VAL A 100 -12.31 -23.47 7.42
CA VAL A 100 -12.07 -23.30 5.98
C VAL A 100 -13.28 -22.70 5.28
N ILE A 101 -14.50 -23.23 5.48
CA ILE A 101 -15.68 -22.66 4.79
C ILE A 101 -15.99 -21.23 5.23
N VAL A 102 -15.76 -20.87 6.51
CA VAL A 102 -15.92 -19.50 6.99
C VAL A 102 -14.93 -18.56 6.31
N MET A 103 -13.65 -18.96 6.23
CA MET A 103 -12.62 -18.22 5.49
C MET A 103 -13.02 -18.02 4.03
N GLU A 104 -13.47 -19.09 3.35
CA GLU A 104 -13.88 -19.04 1.94
C GLU A 104 -15.07 -18.11 1.70
N VAL A 105 -16.09 -18.19 2.56
CA VAL A 105 -17.28 -17.31 2.49
C VAL A 105 -16.89 -15.85 2.67
N ILE A 106 -16.04 -15.53 3.66
CA ILE A 106 -15.58 -14.17 3.91
C ILE A 106 -14.80 -13.63 2.70
N ALA A 107 -13.86 -14.41 2.17
CA ALA A 107 -13.07 -14.04 1.00
C ALA A 107 -13.95 -13.79 -0.24
N ILE A 108 -14.90 -14.69 -0.52
CA ILE A 108 -15.82 -14.57 -1.67
C ILE A 108 -16.73 -13.35 -1.52
N ILE A 109 -17.28 -13.09 -0.32
CA ILE A 109 -18.12 -11.91 -0.08
C ILE A 109 -17.30 -10.64 -0.28
N ASN A 110 -16.10 -10.58 0.30
CA ASN A 110 -15.21 -9.42 0.18
C ASN A 110 -14.86 -9.13 -1.28
N VAL A 111 -14.44 -10.14 -2.05
CA VAL A 111 -14.07 -9.98 -3.46
C VAL A 111 -15.26 -9.58 -4.33
N THR A 112 -16.45 -10.08 -4.00
CA THR A 112 -17.70 -9.73 -4.68
C THR A 112 -18.02 -8.26 -4.47
N ILE A 113 -17.96 -7.78 -3.23
CA ILE A 113 -18.22 -6.37 -2.91
C ILE A 113 -17.19 -5.47 -3.61
N ILE A 114 -15.90 -5.79 -3.59
CA ILE A 114 -14.86 -5.02 -4.27
C ILE A 114 -15.10 -4.99 -5.80
N SER A 115 -15.52 -6.11 -6.38
CA SER A 115 -15.85 -6.19 -7.80
C SER A 115 -17.01 -5.25 -8.14
N PHE A 116 -18.08 -5.22 -7.33
CA PHE A 116 -19.19 -4.26 -7.49
C PHE A 116 -18.76 -2.79 -7.28
N GLN A 117 -17.98 -2.51 -6.23
CA GLN A 117 -17.46 -1.17 -5.94
C GLN A 117 -16.68 -0.58 -7.11
N THR A 118 -15.96 -1.42 -7.85
CA THR A 118 -15.02 -0.98 -8.88
C THR A 118 -15.61 -1.00 -10.30
N LEU A 119 -16.89 -1.33 -10.45
CA LEU A 119 -17.65 -1.23 -11.71
C LEU A 119 -17.74 0.23 -12.17
N PHE A 120 -18.15 1.12 -11.27
CA PHE A 120 -18.25 2.55 -11.52
C PHE A 120 -17.10 3.25 -10.82
N ARG A 121 -16.37 4.11 -11.53
CA ARG A 121 -15.29 4.92 -10.93
C ARG A 121 -15.49 6.36 -11.34
N THR A 122 -15.47 7.24 -10.36
CA THR A 122 -15.48 8.68 -10.60
C THR A 122 -14.08 9.16 -10.98
N ASN A 123 -14.04 10.27 -11.71
CA ASN A 123 -12.81 10.99 -11.99
C ASN A 123 -13.10 12.49 -11.88
N HIS A 124 -12.64 13.08 -10.77
CA HIS A 124 -12.81 14.50 -10.49
C HIS A 124 -11.66 15.38 -11.05
N SER A 125 -10.64 14.80 -11.68
CA SER A 125 -9.54 15.57 -12.28
C SER A 125 -10.01 16.63 -13.30
N PRO A 126 -10.96 16.35 -14.21
CA PRO A 126 -11.49 17.36 -15.12
C PRO A 126 -12.24 18.50 -14.39
N GLU A 127 -12.93 18.19 -13.29
CA GLU A 127 -13.60 19.20 -12.47
C GLU A 127 -12.58 20.10 -11.75
N ALA A 128 -11.43 19.55 -11.36
CA ALA A 128 -10.31 20.33 -10.82
C ALA A 128 -9.61 21.20 -11.88
N ASP A 129 -9.79 20.93 -13.18
CA ASP A 129 -9.35 21.79 -14.29
C ASP A 129 -10.39 22.83 -14.72
N ALA A 130 -11.62 22.74 -14.19
CA ALA A 130 -12.77 23.53 -14.61
C ALA A 130 -12.62 25.04 -14.30
N PRO A 131 -13.54 25.89 -14.81
CA PRO A 131 -13.56 27.33 -14.52
C PRO A 131 -13.52 27.67 -13.03
N VAL A 132 -13.94 26.75 -12.15
CA VAL A 132 -13.82 26.86 -10.69
C VAL A 132 -12.36 27.11 -10.24
N SER A 133 -11.40 26.35 -10.77
CA SER A 133 -9.97 26.57 -10.51
C SER A 133 -9.47 27.88 -11.11
N GLN A 134 -10.11 28.36 -12.19
CA GLN A 134 -9.82 29.68 -12.75
C GLN A 134 -10.39 30.80 -11.87
N ARG A 135 -11.56 30.62 -11.24
CA ARG A 135 -12.15 31.58 -10.31
C ARG A 135 -11.31 31.75 -9.05
N ILE A 136 -10.68 30.69 -8.56
CA ILE A 136 -9.67 30.76 -7.49
C ILE A 136 -8.47 31.59 -7.95
N LYS A 137 -7.94 31.32 -9.15
CA LYS A 137 -6.82 32.09 -9.73
C LYS A 137 -7.17 33.56 -9.96
N GLN A 138 -8.44 33.86 -10.26
CA GLN A 138 -8.98 35.22 -10.42
C GLN A 138 -9.37 35.87 -9.08
N GLY A 139 -9.27 35.16 -7.95
CA GLY A 139 -9.63 35.67 -6.62
C GLY A 139 -11.13 35.72 -6.31
N LEU A 140 -12.00 35.18 -7.17
CA LEU A 140 -13.47 35.24 -7.04
C LEU A 140 -14.02 34.27 -5.97
N TYR A 141 -13.31 33.18 -5.68
CA TYR A 141 -13.66 32.24 -4.62
C TYR A 141 -12.40 31.91 -3.80
N THR A 142 -12.30 32.48 -2.61
CA THR A 142 -11.09 32.44 -1.79
C THR A 142 -11.38 32.18 -0.30
N PRO A 143 -12.06 31.07 0.06
CA PRO A 143 -12.34 30.76 1.46
C PRO A 143 -11.06 30.71 2.30
N THR A 144 -11.19 31.04 3.57
CA THR A 144 -10.08 30.95 4.52
C THR A 144 -9.70 29.50 4.82
N VAL A 145 -8.40 29.19 4.77
CA VAL A 145 -7.87 27.84 4.97
C VAL A 145 -6.94 27.80 6.18
N ASP A 146 -7.21 26.89 7.12
CA ASP A 146 -6.25 26.51 8.18
C ASP A 146 -5.64 25.15 7.85
N VAL A 147 -4.32 25.12 7.71
CA VAL A 147 -3.52 23.91 7.49
C VAL A 147 -2.96 23.45 8.83
N LEU A 148 -3.40 22.29 9.29
CA LEU A 148 -3.08 21.71 10.59
C LEU A 148 -2.08 20.56 10.44
N ILE A 149 -0.94 20.64 11.13
CA ILE A 149 0.11 19.62 11.13
C ILE A 149 0.29 19.10 12.56
N PRO A 150 -0.41 18.02 12.97
CA PRO A 150 -0.20 17.39 14.26
C PRO A 150 1.14 16.68 14.31
N THR A 151 1.85 16.82 15.44
CA THR A 151 3.13 16.16 15.68
C THR A 151 3.30 15.84 17.16
N VAL A 152 4.06 14.80 17.48
CA VAL A 152 4.34 14.37 18.86
C VAL A 152 5.83 14.11 19.11
N ASN A 153 6.50 13.42 18.18
CA ASN A 153 7.91 13.03 18.32
C ASN A 153 8.69 13.05 17.01
N GLU A 154 8.08 13.51 15.92
CA GLU A 154 8.74 13.57 14.62
C GLU A 154 9.90 14.57 14.64
N PRO A 155 11.07 14.22 14.06
CA PRO A 155 12.26 15.06 14.15
C PRO A 155 12.12 16.35 13.34
N THR A 156 12.84 17.39 13.76
CA THR A 156 12.80 18.74 13.16
C THR A 156 12.99 18.74 11.64
N PHE A 157 13.83 17.85 11.10
CA PHE A 157 14.08 17.79 9.65
C PHE A 157 12.89 17.24 8.85
N VAL A 158 12.12 16.31 9.42
CA VAL A 158 10.88 15.79 8.79
C VAL A 158 9.83 16.88 8.76
N LEU A 159 9.58 17.51 9.92
CA LEU A 159 8.64 18.63 10.00
C LEU A 159 9.02 19.80 9.10
N ARG A 160 10.32 20.14 9.01
CA ARG A 160 10.79 21.22 8.13
C ARG A 160 10.37 20.97 6.67
N ARG A 161 10.48 19.74 6.17
CA ARG A 161 10.05 19.39 4.81
C ARG A 161 8.55 19.64 4.61
N THR A 162 7.74 19.14 5.53
CA THR A 162 6.27 19.30 5.49
C THR A 162 5.84 20.77 5.59
N LEU A 163 6.44 21.54 6.51
CA LEU A 163 6.11 22.95 6.69
C LEU A 163 6.49 23.78 5.47
N VAL A 164 7.67 23.55 4.88
CA VAL A 164 8.06 24.19 3.62
C VAL A 164 7.09 23.83 2.49
N GLY A 165 6.69 22.55 2.38
CA GLY A 165 5.65 22.14 1.43
C GLY A 165 4.35 22.92 1.64
N CYS A 166 3.88 23.01 2.88
CA CYS A 166 2.67 23.76 3.21
C CYS A 166 2.76 25.25 2.83
N GLN A 167 3.94 25.86 3.00
CA GLN A 167 4.17 27.25 2.59
C GLN A 167 4.14 27.42 1.08
N SER A 168 4.73 26.46 0.35
CA SER A 168 4.84 26.50 -1.11
C SER A 168 3.51 26.33 -1.85
N MET A 169 2.44 25.88 -1.16
CA MET A 169 1.12 25.77 -1.77
C MET A 169 0.65 27.12 -2.33
N HIS A 170 0.29 27.16 -3.60
CA HIS A 170 -0.21 28.36 -4.27
C HIS A 170 -1.64 28.66 -3.81
N TYR A 171 -1.75 29.44 -2.74
CA TYR A 171 -3.02 29.93 -2.22
C TYR A 171 -2.76 31.09 -1.23
N PRO A 172 -3.40 32.26 -1.40
CA PRO A 172 -3.12 33.42 -0.55
C PRO A 172 -3.74 33.29 0.85
N ASN A 173 -4.97 32.79 0.96
CA ASN A 173 -5.76 32.79 2.20
C ASN A 173 -5.51 31.55 3.08
N LYS A 174 -4.25 31.14 3.25
CA LYS A 174 -3.87 29.99 4.08
C LYS A 174 -3.10 30.40 5.33
N LYS A 175 -3.40 29.77 6.46
CA LYS A 175 -2.63 29.85 7.71
C LYS A 175 -2.13 28.45 8.08
N ILE A 176 -0.86 28.35 8.44
CA ILE A 176 -0.22 27.06 8.72
C ILE A 176 0.00 26.96 10.24
N TRP A 177 -0.48 25.87 10.82
CA TRP A 177 -0.47 25.60 12.26
C TRP A 177 0.26 24.30 12.55
N VAL A 178 1.32 24.38 13.34
CA VAL A 178 2.00 23.24 13.93
C VAL A 178 1.33 22.94 15.27
N LEU A 179 0.73 21.76 15.37
CA LEU A 179 0.04 21.31 16.58
C LEU A 179 0.94 20.30 17.30
N ASP A 180 1.69 20.74 18.29
CA ASP A 180 2.76 19.94 18.91
C ASP A 180 2.37 19.38 20.28
N ASP A 181 2.04 18.10 20.30
CA ASP A 181 1.74 17.33 21.51
C ASP A 181 2.99 17.09 22.38
N GLY A 182 4.19 17.25 21.81
CA GLY A 182 5.46 17.11 22.53
C GLY A 182 5.88 18.38 23.28
N ASN A 183 5.22 19.52 23.02
CA ASN A 183 5.59 20.84 23.56
C ASN A 183 7.10 21.14 23.45
N ARG A 184 7.65 20.95 22.25
CA ARG A 184 9.09 20.95 21.96
C ARG A 184 9.58 22.35 21.56
N PRO A 185 10.49 22.98 22.31
CA PRO A 185 11.02 24.32 22.01
C PRO A 185 11.67 24.43 20.62
N GLU A 186 12.35 23.37 20.17
CA GLU A 186 12.98 23.31 18.86
C GLU A 186 11.95 23.36 17.70
N ILE A 187 10.75 22.83 17.92
CA ILE A 187 9.66 22.88 16.94
C ILE A 187 8.97 24.25 16.96
N ALA A 188 8.81 24.87 18.13
CA ALA A 188 8.34 26.25 18.23
C ALA A 188 9.28 27.22 17.49
N LYS A 189 10.60 27.05 17.66
CA LYS A 189 11.62 27.81 16.93
C LYS A 189 11.55 27.58 15.42
N LEU A 190 11.36 26.33 14.97
CA LEU A 190 11.18 26.01 13.56
C LEU A 190 9.93 26.68 12.98
N ALA A 191 8.81 26.63 13.70
CA ALA A 191 7.57 27.28 13.27
C ALA A 191 7.76 28.79 13.13
N GLN A 192 8.43 29.43 14.09
CA GLN A 192 8.75 30.86 14.03
C GLN A 192 9.68 31.18 12.85
N GLU A 193 10.73 30.39 12.63
CA GLU A 193 11.68 30.53 11.51
C GLU A 193 10.97 30.51 10.16
N LEU A 194 9.99 29.61 10.01
CA LEU A 194 9.18 29.47 8.80
C LEU A 194 7.94 30.38 8.81
N GLY A 195 7.70 31.21 9.83
CA GLY A 195 6.48 32.04 9.89
C GLY A 195 5.17 31.25 10.00
N CYS A 196 5.23 30.00 10.46
CA CYS A 196 4.07 29.18 10.84
C CYS A 196 3.61 29.53 12.26
N LYS A 197 2.33 29.26 12.56
CA LYS A 197 1.80 29.35 13.91
C LYS A 197 2.13 28.07 14.68
N TYR A 198 2.43 28.19 15.96
CA TYR A 198 2.71 27.07 16.86
C TYR A 198 1.64 26.99 17.93
N LEU A 199 1.12 25.80 18.17
CA LEU A 199 0.18 25.52 19.24
C LEU A 199 0.61 24.23 19.94
N ALA A 200 0.87 24.31 21.23
CA ALA A 200 1.02 23.16 22.10
C ALA A 200 -0.11 23.16 23.13
N ARG A 201 -0.48 21.98 23.61
CA ARG A 201 -1.49 21.83 24.66
C ARG A 201 -0.84 21.57 26.01
N SER A 202 -1.47 22.05 27.08
CA SER A 202 -0.99 21.87 28.45
C SER A 202 -1.16 20.44 28.97
N GLN A 203 -2.14 19.69 28.45
CA GLN A 203 -2.42 18.32 28.87
C GLN A 203 -2.56 17.38 27.67
N TYR A 204 -1.85 16.25 27.72
CA TYR A 204 -1.95 15.19 26.71
C TYR A 204 -3.26 14.39 26.90
N GLY A 205 -3.93 14.06 25.79
CA GLY A 205 -5.17 13.29 25.78
C GLY A 205 -5.69 12.96 24.38
N ASN A 206 -6.20 11.76 24.15
CA ASN A 206 -6.83 11.36 22.88
C ASN A 206 -5.95 11.48 21.62
N ALA A 207 -4.61 11.42 21.76
CA ALA A 207 -3.64 11.42 20.66
C ALA A 207 -3.92 12.46 19.56
N LYS A 208 -3.77 12.09 18.27
CA LYS A 208 -3.96 12.96 17.10
C LYS A 208 -5.34 13.61 17.05
N ALA A 209 -6.41 12.84 17.32
CA ALA A 209 -7.79 13.36 17.36
C ALA A 209 -7.94 14.51 18.37
N GLY A 210 -7.40 14.32 19.58
CA GLY A 210 -7.41 15.35 20.63
C GLY A 210 -6.61 16.59 20.24
N ASN A 211 -5.43 16.38 19.65
CA ASN A 211 -4.57 17.47 19.19
C ASN A 211 -5.24 18.31 18.09
N LEU A 212 -5.82 17.64 17.08
CA LEU A 212 -6.58 18.31 16.02
C LEU A 212 -7.78 19.07 16.59
N ASN A 213 -8.58 18.48 17.48
CA ASN A 213 -9.72 19.16 18.11
C ASN A 213 -9.31 20.40 18.93
N HIS A 214 -8.18 20.34 19.63
CA HIS A 214 -7.63 21.53 20.30
C HIS A 214 -7.26 22.61 19.28
N GLY A 215 -6.57 22.25 18.19
CA GLY A 215 -6.34 23.15 17.06
C GLY A 215 -7.65 23.73 16.49
N LEU A 216 -8.69 22.91 16.34
CA LEU A 216 -9.99 23.35 15.84
C LEU A 216 -10.63 24.41 16.74
N SER A 217 -10.39 24.37 18.06
CA SER A 217 -10.94 25.35 19.02
C SER A 217 -10.28 26.73 18.97
N VAL A 218 -9.05 26.81 18.45
CA VAL A 218 -8.24 28.05 18.39
C VAL A 218 -8.28 28.69 16.99
N THR A 219 -8.59 27.90 15.98
CA THR A 219 -8.53 28.28 14.56
C THR A 219 -9.92 28.56 14.00
N SER A 220 -10.01 29.36 12.93
CA SER A 220 -11.29 29.93 12.45
C SER A 220 -11.52 29.83 10.94
N GLY A 221 -10.65 29.13 10.22
CA GLY A 221 -10.72 28.93 8.78
C GLY A 221 -11.94 28.11 8.39
N GLU A 222 -12.59 28.52 7.32
CA GLU A 222 -13.77 27.88 6.74
C GLU A 222 -13.47 26.45 6.26
N ILE A 223 -12.26 26.25 5.73
CA ILE A 223 -11.74 24.94 5.31
C ILE A 223 -10.54 24.57 6.17
N VAL A 224 -10.53 23.32 6.63
CA VAL A 224 -9.46 22.73 7.43
C VAL A 224 -8.71 21.73 6.58
N VAL A 225 -7.41 21.88 6.46
CA VAL A 225 -6.53 20.90 5.83
C VAL A 225 -5.74 20.19 6.93
N ALA A 226 -5.60 18.88 6.85
CA ALA A 226 -4.76 18.12 7.76
C ALA A 226 -3.70 17.33 6.99
N PHE A 227 -2.44 17.51 7.39
CA PHE A 227 -1.30 16.71 6.91
C PHE A 227 -0.61 16.06 8.10
N ASP A 228 -0.25 14.79 7.97
CA ASP A 228 0.71 14.19 8.90
C ASP A 228 2.06 14.90 8.81
N ALA A 229 2.82 14.87 9.90
CA ALA A 229 4.12 15.55 10.03
C ALA A 229 5.16 15.11 8.99
N ASP A 230 4.97 13.97 8.33
CA ASP A 230 5.83 13.41 7.29
C ASP A 230 5.24 13.48 5.86
N PHE A 231 4.09 14.14 5.67
CA PHE A 231 3.50 14.37 4.35
C PHE A 231 3.78 15.78 3.84
N ILE A 232 4.40 15.87 2.67
CA ILE A 232 4.80 17.12 2.02
C ILE A 232 3.79 17.39 0.89
N PRO A 233 2.95 18.44 0.98
CA PRO A 233 2.08 18.80 -0.13
C PRO A 233 2.87 19.40 -1.28
N LEU A 234 2.36 19.19 -2.49
CA LEU A 234 2.85 19.87 -3.69
C LEU A 234 2.29 21.28 -3.78
N ASN A 235 2.96 22.14 -4.54
CA ASN A 235 2.59 23.54 -4.69
C ASN A 235 1.17 23.73 -5.26
N ASN A 236 0.69 22.82 -6.10
CA ASN A 236 -0.64 22.86 -6.70
C ASN A 236 -1.75 22.23 -5.83
N PHE A 237 -1.46 21.73 -4.62
CA PHE A 237 -2.42 20.98 -3.80
C PHE A 237 -3.75 21.74 -3.59
N LEU A 238 -3.69 23.00 -3.13
CA LEU A 238 -4.90 23.79 -2.88
C LEU A 238 -5.59 24.24 -4.17
N GLU A 239 -4.84 24.59 -5.21
CA GLU A 239 -5.39 24.95 -6.53
C GLU A 239 -6.25 23.82 -7.11
N ARG A 240 -5.87 22.56 -6.87
CA ARG A 240 -6.57 21.37 -7.37
C ARG A 240 -7.73 20.91 -6.51
N THR A 241 -7.84 21.37 -5.25
CA THR A 241 -8.77 20.78 -4.26
C THR A 241 -9.78 21.76 -3.68
N ILE A 242 -9.43 23.04 -3.53
CA ILE A 242 -10.28 23.98 -2.80
C ILE A 242 -11.59 24.30 -3.55
N GLY A 243 -11.58 24.16 -4.87
CA GLY A 243 -12.72 24.42 -5.75
C GLY A 243 -13.95 23.54 -5.47
N PHE A 244 -13.77 22.31 -5.00
CA PHE A 244 -14.88 21.41 -4.69
C PHE A 244 -15.80 21.95 -3.58
N PHE A 245 -15.29 22.82 -2.71
CA PHE A 245 -16.07 23.42 -1.62
C PHE A 245 -16.97 24.57 -2.06
N GLU A 246 -16.96 24.98 -3.32
CA GLU A 246 -18.01 25.87 -3.83
C GLU A 246 -19.38 25.21 -3.75
N ASN A 247 -19.43 23.87 -3.88
CA ASN A 247 -20.63 23.12 -3.55
C ASN A 247 -20.79 23.07 -2.02
N PRO A 248 -21.85 23.68 -1.45
CA PRO A 248 -22.06 23.72 -0.01
C PRO A 248 -22.24 22.32 0.60
N GLU A 249 -22.67 21.32 -0.16
CA GLU A 249 -22.85 19.94 0.32
C GLU A 249 -21.52 19.21 0.51
N VAL A 250 -20.44 19.65 -0.14
CA VAL A 250 -19.11 19.01 -0.01
C VAL A 250 -18.56 19.30 1.38
N SER A 251 -18.29 18.22 2.12
CA SER A 251 -17.76 18.24 3.49
C SER A 251 -16.31 17.79 3.58
N LEU A 252 -15.87 16.94 2.66
CA LEU A 252 -14.59 16.27 2.73
C LEU A 252 -14.04 16.08 1.31
N VAL A 253 -12.78 16.44 1.10
CA VAL A 253 -12.00 16.11 -0.09
C VAL A 253 -10.77 15.33 0.36
N VAL A 254 -10.51 14.18 -0.25
CA VAL A 254 -9.37 13.31 0.07
C VAL A 254 -8.52 13.10 -1.19
N THR A 255 -7.19 13.20 -1.03
CA THR A 255 -6.23 12.86 -2.09
C THR A 255 -5.50 11.55 -1.75
N PRO A 256 -4.94 10.83 -2.74
CA PRO A 256 -4.05 9.70 -2.53
C PRO A 256 -2.91 9.97 -1.55
N GLN A 257 -2.53 8.94 -0.78
CA GLN A 257 -1.26 8.92 -0.05
C GLN A 257 -0.20 8.27 -0.92
N ASN A 258 0.68 9.09 -1.48
CA ASN A 258 1.80 8.63 -2.29
C ASN A 258 3.08 8.76 -1.48
N PHE A 259 4.06 7.90 -1.74
CA PHE A 259 5.30 7.88 -0.97
C PHE A 259 6.51 8.14 -1.86
N TYR A 260 7.48 8.87 -1.33
CA TYR A 260 8.74 9.14 -2.04
C TYR A 260 9.77 8.01 -1.92
N ASN A 261 9.57 7.10 -0.95
CA ASN A 261 10.36 5.89 -0.76
C ASN A 261 9.47 4.65 -0.87
N PRO A 262 9.99 3.55 -1.43
CA PRO A 262 9.34 2.24 -1.35
C PRO A 262 9.30 1.76 0.10
N ASP A 263 8.33 0.90 0.42
CA ASP A 263 8.31 0.17 1.69
C ASP A 263 9.29 -1.02 1.70
N SER A 264 9.50 -1.62 2.88
CA SER A 264 10.45 -2.73 3.02
C SER A 264 10.12 -3.94 2.13
N PRO A 265 8.86 -4.43 2.04
CA PRO A 265 8.52 -5.52 1.12
C PRO A 265 8.76 -5.17 -0.36
N GLU A 266 8.37 -3.98 -0.82
CA GLU A 266 8.58 -3.51 -2.19
C GLU A 266 10.07 -3.49 -2.56
N LEU A 267 10.92 -2.96 -1.66
CA LEU A 267 12.37 -2.96 -1.83
C LEU A 267 12.93 -4.37 -2.06
N ASN A 268 12.47 -5.34 -1.27
CA ASN A 268 13.00 -6.70 -1.28
C ASN A 268 12.41 -7.59 -2.38
N LEU A 269 11.22 -7.28 -2.89
CA LEU A 269 10.50 -8.08 -3.90
C LEU A 269 10.61 -7.55 -5.34
N GLY A 270 11.45 -6.54 -5.58
CA GLY A 270 11.81 -6.10 -6.93
C GLY A 270 11.93 -4.60 -7.13
N GLY A 271 11.88 -3.83 -6.05
CA GLY A 271 11.97 -2.38 -6.06
C GLY A 271 10.81 -1.73 -6.84
N CYS A 272 11.06 -0.53 -7.37
CA CYS A 272 10.10 0.38 -8.02
C CYS A 272 9.31 -0.18 -9.23
N ILE A 273 9.38 -1.48 -9.52
CA ILE A 273 8.59 -2.16 -10.55
C ILE A 273 7.26 -2.67 -9.96
N LEU A 274 7.24 -3.07 -8.69
CA LEU A 274 6.01 -3.45 -8.00
C LEU A 274 5.38 -2.20 -7.39
N PRO A 275 4.08 -1.95 -7.60
CA PRO A 275 3.40 -0.84 -6.95
C PRO A 275 3.33 -1.10 -5.44
N HIS A 276 3.46 -0.04 -4.65
CA HIS A 276 3.18 -0.11 -3.22
C HIS A 276 1.77 -0.68 -2.98
N GLU A 277 1.59 -1.51 -1.95
CA GLU A 277 0.33 -2.20 -1.62
C GLU A 277 -0.89 -1.26 -1.66
N GLN A 278 -0.74 -0.04 -1.17
CA GLN A 278 -1.81 0.96 -1.09
C GLN A 278 -2.21 1.55 -2.45
N THR A 279 -1.42 1.34 -3.50
CA THR A 279 -1.70 1.88 -4.84
C THR A 279 -3.07 1.41 -5.32
N VAL A 280 -3.42 0.13 -5.11
CA VAL A 280 -4.72 -0.42 -5.49
C VAL A 280 -5.86 0.30 -4.77
N PHE A 281 -5.68 0.54 -3.46
CA PHE A 281 -6.67 1.21 -2.65
C PHE A 281 -6.97 2.63 -3.17
N TYR A 282 -5.94 3.43 -3.43
CA TYR A 282 -6.12 4.81 -3.87
C TYR A 282 -6.49 4.95 -5.35
N THR A 283 -5.94 4.12 -6.25
CA THR A 283 -6.16 4.30 -7.69
C THR A 283 -7.44 3.65 -8.21
N ILE A 284 -7.97 2.67 -7.48
CA ILE A 284 -9.07 1.83 -7.97
C ILE A 284 -10.23 1.76 -6.97
N ILE A 285 -9.96 1.44 -5.70
CA ILE A 285 -11.02 1.24 -4.71
C ILE A 285 -11.66 2.57 -4.30
N GLN A 286 -10.87 3.58 -3.93
CA GLN A 286 -11.39 4.90 -3.52
C GLN A 286 -12.25 5.58 -4.61
N PRO A 287 -11.86 5.62 -5.90
CA PRO A 287 -12.74 6.11 -6.97
C PRO A 287 -14.05 5.32 -7.12
N GLY A 288 -14.02 4.02 -6.81
CA GLY A 288 -15.23 3.19 -6.79
C GLY A 288 -16.17 3.52 -5.63
N ARG A 289 -15.59 3.76 -4.45
CA ARG A 289 -16.34 4.19 -3.26
C ARG A 289 -16.90 5.60 -3.41
N ASP A 290 -16.20 6.46 -4.12
CA ASP A 290 -16.58 7.83 -4.40
C ASP A 290 -17.85 7.92 -5.25
N ALA A 291 -18.01 7.01 -6.23
CA ALA A 291 -19.23 6.86 -7.01
C ALA A 291 -20.51 6.61 -6.18
N THR A 292 -20.36 6.19 -4.92
CA THR A 292 -21.46 5.92 -3.98
C THR A 292 -21.40 6.80 -2.73
N ASN A 293 -20.63 7.89 -2.76
CA ASN A 293 -20.43 8.81 -1.64
C ASN A 293 -20.00 8.08 -0.35
N SER A 294 -19.02 7.19 -0.46
CA SER A 294 -18.59 6.27 0.61
C SER A 294 -17.07 6.17 0.77
N ILE A 295 -16.34 7.20 0.33
CA ILE A 295 -14.87 7.25 0.44
C ILE A 295 -14.44 7.10 1.89
N ILE A 296 -13.25 6.57 2.09
CA ILE A 296 -12.61 6.53 3.40
C ILE A 296 -11.76 7.79 3.55
N CYS A 297 -11.95 8.50 4.67
CA CYS A 297 -11.04 9.54 5.10
C CYS A 297 -9.80 8.87 5.72
N THR A 298 -8.61 9.23 5.23
CA THR A 298 -7.35 8.53 5.54
C THR A 298 -6.41 9.35 6.46
N GLY A 299 -6.93 10.42 7.04
CA GLY A 299 -6.28 11.15 8.14
C GLY A 299 -5.17 12.13 7.75
N THR A 300 -4.66 12.10 6.52
CA THR A 300 -3.69 13.07 5.97
C THR A 300 -4.02 13.35 4.52
N SER A 301 -3.61 14.52 4.02
CA SER A 301 -3.92 15.00 2.68
C SER A 301 -5.44 15.09 2.47
N ILE A 302 -6.11 15.59 3.51
CA ILE A 302 -7.56 15.76 3.58
C ILE A 302 -7.90 17.23 3.76
N LEU A 303 -9.02 17.65 3.16
CA LEU A 303 -9.64 18.94 3.37
C LEU A 303 -11.04 18.72 3.91
N MET A 304 -11.46 19.49 4.92
CA MET A 304 -12.74 19.37 5.58
C MET A 304 -13.41 20.73 5.70
N ARG A 305 -14.72 20.80 5.42
CA ARG A 305 -15.51 22.00 5.73
C ARG A 305 -15.68 22.10 7.24
N ARG A 306 -15.20 23.21 7.81
CA ARG A 306 -15.25 23.48 9.26
C ARG A 306 -16.65 23.34 9.83
N GLU A 307 -17.63 23.96 9.18
CA GLU A 307 -19.02 23.96 9.62
C GLU A 307 -19.58 22.54 9.77
N HIS A 308 -19.30 21.67 8.78
CA HIS A 308 -19.77 20.29 8.80
C HIS A 308 -19.04 19.46 9.87
N LEU A 309 -17.75 19.71 10.05
CA LEU A 309 -16.97 19.08 11.12
C LEU A 309 -17.50 19.46 12.51
N ASN A 310 -17.87 20.72 12.72
CA ASN A 310 -18.50 21.17 13.97
C ASN A 310 -19.86 20.51 14.19
N LYS A 311 -20.67 20.34 13.13
CA LYS A 311 -21.99 19.68 13.20
C LYS A 311 -21.93 18.20 13.59
N ILE A 312 -20.81 17.51 13.37
CA ILE A 312 -20.58 16.14 13.85
C ILE A 312 -19.88 16.07 15.22
N GLY A 313 -19.60 17.23 15.84
CA GLY A 313 -18.95 17.33 17.15
C GLY A 313 -17.42 17.30 17.09
N GLY A 314 -16.82 17.64 15.96
CA GLY A 314 -15.36 17.57 15.74
C GLY A 314 -14.90 16.17 15.36
N ILE A 315 -13.60 15.93 15.53
CA ILE A 315 -12.97 14.64 15.22
C ILE A 315 -13.23 13.64 16.37
N PRO A 316 -13.74 12.42 16.11
CA PRO A 316 -14.01 11.43 17.14
C PRO A 316 -12.77 11.02 17.94
N THR A 317 -12.84 11.08 19.27
CA THR A 317 -11.71 10.73 20.15
C THR A 317 -11.79 9.34 20.78
N SER A 318 -12.94 8.66 20.66
CA SER A 318 -13.17 7.37 21.32
C SER A 318 -12.72 6.16 20.50
N THR A 319 -12.00 6.37 19.40
CA THR A 319 -11.48 5.34 18.50
C THR A 319 -10.08 5.71 18.01
N ILE A 320 -9.28 4.72 17.62
CA ILE A 320 -7.93 4.89 17.06
C ILE A 320 -7.91 5.04 15.54
N VAL A 321 -9.09 4.91 14.90
CA VAL A 321 -9.33 5.15 13.47
C VAL A 321 -10.28 6.34 13.34
N GLU A 322 -9.90 7.44 13.99
CA GLU A 322 -10.70 8.67 14.08
C GLU A 322 -11.02 9.26 12.71
N ASP A 323 -10.09 9.10 11.76
CA ASP A 323 -10.16 9.57 10.40
C ASP A 323 -11.30 8.90 9.65
N TRP A 324 -11.29 7.57 9.58
CA TRP A 324 -12.35 6.79 8.93
C TRP A 324 -13.72 7.10 9.53
N VAL A 325 -13.82 7.16 10.86
CA VAL A 325 -15.08 7.49 11.54
C VAL A 325 -15.52 8.94 11.26
N THR A 326 -14.59 9.90 11.14
CA THR A 326 -14.91 11.28 10.75
C THR A 326 -15.59 11.30 9.38
N GLY A 327 -15.00 10.65 8.37
CA GLY A 327 -15.58 10.56 7.03
C GLY A 327 -16.96 9.89 7.03
N MET A 328 -17.10 8.79 7.79
CA MET A 328 -18.37 8.07 7.92
C MET A 328 -19.45 8.90 8.62
N LEU A 329 -19.10 9.69 9.64
CA LEU A 329 -20.06 10.59 10.31
C LEU A 329 -20.52 11.72 9.39
N LEU A 330 -19.61 12.30 8.59
CA LEU A 330 -19.98 13.29 7.58
C LEU A 330 -20.96 12.70 6.55
N GLN A 331 -20.68 11.50 6.05
CA GLN A 331 -21.58 10.77 5.15
C GLN A 331 -22.94 10.47 5.79
N SER A 332 -22.96 10.11 7.07
CA SER A 332 -24.20 9.83 7.83
C SER A 332 -25.10 11.06 8.00
N LYS A 333 -24.53 12.27 7.87
CA LYS A 333 -25.28 13.53 7.85
C LYS A 333 -25.77 13.93 6.45
N GLY A 334 -25.54 13.08 5.45
CA GLY A 334 -25.93 13.33 4.05
C GLY A 334 -24.96 14.21 3.28
N TYR A 335 -23.81 14.57 3.84
CA TYR A 335 -22.82 15.40 3.14
C TYR A 335 -22.10 14.63 2.02
N LYS A 336 -21.66 15.37 1.01
CA LYS A 336 -20.85 14.85 -0.08
C LYS A 336 -19.38 14.77 0.34
N THR A 337 -18.74 13.68 -0.07
CA THR A 337 -17.32 13.42 0.09
C THR A 337 -16.73 13.16 -1.28
N ILE A 338 -15.60 13.76 -1.59
CA ILE A 338 -14.94 13.71 -2.91
C ILE A 338 -13.57 13.07 -2.77
N PHE A 339 -13.26 12.14 -3.66
CA PHE A 339 -11.91 11.62 -3.83
C PHE A 339 -11.30 12.09 -5.16
N ILE A 340 -10.22 12.86 -5.08
CA ILE A 340 -9.46 13.30 -6.26
C ILE A 340 -8.22 12.42 -6.43
N ASN A 341 -8.22 11.58 -7.46
CA ASN A 341 -7.15 10.61 -7.72
C ASN A 341 -5.92 11.26 -8.38
N GLU A 342 -5.29 12.22 -7.69
CA GLU A 342 -4.09 12.93 -8.15
C GLU A 342 -2.97 12.88 -7.10
N LEU A 343 -1.73 12.82 -7.57
CA LEU A 343 -0.57 12.96 -6.71
C LEU A 343 -0.41 14.44 -6.35
N LEU A 344 -0.93 14.82 -5.19
CA LEU A 344 -0.87 16.20 -4.67
C LEU A 344 -0.06 16.34 -3.39
N SER A 345 0.41 15.22 -2.83
CA SER A 345 1.29 15.19 -1.67
C SER A 345 2.12 13.90 -1.66
N VAL A 346 3.28 13.95 -1.02
CA VAL A 346 4.18 12.80 -0.89
C VAL A 346 4.61 12.61 0.56
N GLY A 347 4.54 11.38 1.07
CA GLY A 347 4.91 11.02 2.42
C GLY A 347 6.06 10.02 2.51
N ALA A 348 6.43 9.68 3.74
CA ALA A 348 7.40 8.64 4.04
C ALA A 348 6.71 7.27 4.22
N ALA A 349 7.09 6.27 3.42
CA ALA A 349 6.65 4.90 3.67
C ALA A 349 7.46 4.29 4.84
N PRO A 350 6.90 3.31 5.59
CA PRO A 350 7.65 2.60 6.62
C PRO A 350 8.89 1.91 6.05
N GLU A 351 10.07 2.30 6.52
CA GLU A 351 11.36 1.77 6.05
C GLU A 351 11.67 0.35 6.56
N HIS A 352 11.01 -0.06 7.65
CA HIS A 352 11.26 -1.34 8.33
C HIS A 352 9.99 -2.18 8.46
N LEU A 353 10.15 -3.52 8.41
CA LEU A 353 9.05 -4.47 8.56
C LEU A 353 8.28 -4.30 9.88
N LEU A 354 8.98 -4.05 11.00
CA LEU A 354 8.33 -3.83 12.29
C LEU A 354 7.39 -2.62 12.25
N SER A 355 7.86 -1.49 11.73
CA SER A 355 7.04 -0.27 11.60
C SER A 355 5.86 -0.49 10.68
N TYR A 356 6.05 -1.25 9.58
CA TYR A 356 4.98 -1.66 8.67
C TYR A 356 3.91 -2.50 9.41
N LEU A 357 4.31 -3.58 10.11
CA LEU A 357 3.36 -4.46 10.79
C LEU A 357 2.63 -3.77 11.95
N VAL A 358 3.32 -2.95 12.76
CA VAL A 358 2.70 -2.18 13.84
C VAL A 358 1.60 -1.25 13.30
N GLN A 359 1.84 -0.63 12.14
CA GLN A 359 0.84 0.22 11.49
C GLN A 359 -0.40 -0.58 11.07
N ARG A 360 -0.21 -1.75 10.44
CA ARG A 360 -1.33 -2.61 9.99
C ARG A 360 -2.12 -3.21 11.15
N ILE A 361 -1.45 -3.67 12.20
CA ILE A 361 -2.09 -4.19 13.42
C ILE A 361 -2.99 -3.11 14.03
N ARG A 362 -2.51 -1.86 14.11
CA ARG A 362 -3.30 -0.73 14.63
C ARG A 362 -4.54 -0.45 13.77
N TRP A 363 -4.39 -0.44 12.45
CA TRP A 363 -5.51 -0.23 11.53
C TRP A 363 -6.54 -1.35 11.61
N ALA A 364 -6.09 -2.61 11.65
CA ALA A 364 -6.97 -3.76 11.82
C ALA A 364 -7.70 -3.70 13.16
N GLU A 365 -6.99 -3.49 14.27
CA GLU A 365 -7.59 -3.38 15.60
C GLU A 365 -8.65 -2.28 15.65
N GLY A 366 -8.31 -1.09 15.15
CA GLY A 366 -9.20 0.07 15.17
C GLY A 366 -10.44 -0.17 14.33
N THR A 367 -10.27 -0.69 13.12
CA THR A 367 -11.36 -0.97 12.19
C THR A 367 -12.31 -2.03 12.76
N LEU A 368 -11.78 -3.13 13.31
CA LEU A 368 -12.59 -4.19 13.89
C LEU A 368 -13.34 -3.73 15.15
N LYS A 369 -12.72 -2.88 16.00
CA LYS A 369 -13.38 -2.34 17.20
C LYS A 369 -14.58 -1.45 16.90
N VAL A 370 -14.66 -0.85 15.71
CA VAL A 370 -15.83 -0.07 15.29
C VAL A 370 -17.10 -0.92 15.24
N LEU A 371 -17.01 -2.23 14.95
CA LEU A 371 -18.16 -3.14 15.04
C LEU A 371 -18.81 -3.16 16.43
N PHE A 372 -18.03 -2.89 17.48
CA PHE A 372 -18.44 -3.05 18.87
C PHE A 372 -18.67 -1.71 19.59
N ASN A 373 -18.75 -0.61 18.86
CA ASN A 373 -19.03 0.71 19.42
C ASN A 373 -20.16 1.43 18.67
N LYS A 374 -20.51 2.63 19.12
CA LYS A 374 -21.61 3.44 18.57
C LYS A 374 -21.43 3.84 17.09
N TYR A 375 -20.24 3.66 16.52
CA TYR A 375 -19.93 3.97 15.13
C TYR A 375 -20.08 2.78 14.19
N ASN A 376 -20.64 1.65 14.64
CA ASN A 376 -20.83 0.49 13.78
C ASN A 376 -21.58 0.89 12.48
N PRO A 377 -20.97 0.73 11.28
CA PRO A 377 -21.57 1.18 10.03
C PRO A 377 -22.88 0.49 9.69
N LEU A 378 -23.12 -0.74 10.20
CA LEU A 378 -24.36 -1.47 9.96
C LEU A 378 -25.56 -0.84 10.68
N PHE A 379 -25.32 -0.12 11.78
CA PHE A 379 -26.37 0.45 12.62
C PHE A 379 -26.30 1.98 12.77
N LEU A 380 -25.25 2.62 12.23
CA LEU A 380 -25.13 4.08 12.25
C LEU A 380 -26.29 4.71 11.45
N PRO A 381 -27.13 5.58 12.04
CA PRO A 381 -28.26 6.18 11.33
C PRO A 381 -27.77 7.15 10.25
N GLY A 382 -28.54 7.30 9.17
CA GLY A 382 -28.26 8.23 8.07
C GLY A 382 -27.35 7.69 6.96
N LEU A 383 -26.67 6.56 7.16
CA LEU A 383 -25.99 5.86 6.06
C LEU A 383 -26.98 5.11 5.16
N ASN A 384 -26.81 5.24 3.84
CA ASN A 384 -27.54 4.48 2.84
C ASN A 384 -26.98 3.05 2.68
N LEU A 385 -27.70 2.16 1.98
CA LEU A 385 -27.31 0.76 1.81
C LEU A 385 -25.90 0.59 1.21
N TRP A 386 -25.56 1.36 0.17
CA TRP A 386 -24.26 1.28 -0.49
C TRP A 386 -23.12 1.73 0.42
N GLN A 387 -23.32 2.81 1.17
CA GLN A 387 -22.37 3.27 2.19
C GLN A 387 -22.15 2.20 3.27
N ARG A 388 -23.22 1.53 3.73
CA ARG A 388 -23.11 0.44 4.70
C ARG A 388 -22.31 -0.74 4.15
N ILE A 389 -22.62 -1.19 2.93
CA ILE A 389 -21.90 -2.28 2.26
C ILE A 389 -20.43 -1.92 2.07
N ASN A 390 -20.13 -0.68 1.67
CA ASN A 390 -18.77 -0.25 1.43
C ASN A 390 -17.95 -0.14 2.72
N HIS A 391 -18.52 0.41 3.79
CA HIS A 391 -17.85 0.42 5.10
C HIS A 391 -17.70 -0.99 5.69
N LEU A 392 -18.68 -1.88 5.47
CA LEU A 392 -18.58 -3.29 5.85
C LEU A 392 -17.43 -4.00 5.10
N SER A 393 -17.23 -3.72 3.81
CA SER A 393 -16.12 -4.30 3.04
C SER A 393 -14.74 -3.97 3.64
N GLY A 394 -14.54 -2.77 4.19
CA GLY A 394 -13.29 -2.42 4.88
C GLY A 394 -13.06 -3.25 6.15
N ILE A 395 -14.13 -3.59 6.86
CA ILE A 395 -14.09 -4.47 8.03
C ILE A 395 -13.81 -5.92 7.59
N LEU A 396 -14.56 -6.42 6.61
CA LEU A 396 -14.40 -7.77 6.06
C LEU A 396 -13.00 -8.00 5.52
N TYR A 397 -12.38 -7.00 4.90
CA TYR A 397 -10.98 -7.07 4.48
C TYR A 397 -10.05 -7.44 5.63
N TRP A 398 -10.14 -6.79 6.79
CA TRP A 398 -9.27 -7.13 7.92
C TRP A 398 -9.57 -8.49 8.54
N ILE A 399 -10.84 -8.93 8.51
CA ILE A 399 -11.21 -10.28 8.95
C ILE A 399 -10.62 -11.30 7.98
N ASP A 400 -10.82 -11.11 6.67
CA ASP A 400 -10.29 -11.92 5.58
C ASP A 400 -8.77 -12.10 5.75
N GLN A 401 -8.01 -11.00 5.84
CA GLN A 401 -6.56 -11.02 6.05
C GLN A 401 -6.13 -11.86 7.25
N GLY A 402 -6.89 -11.83 8.35
CA GLY A 402 -6.64 -12.68 9.52
C GLY A 402 -7.01 -14.15 9.29
N THR A 403 -8.16 -14.42 8.69
CA THR A 403 -8.63 -15.80 8.44
C THR A 403 -7.76 -16.57 7.46
N GLN A 404 -7.04 -15.89 6.55
CA GLN A 404 -6.12 -16.53 5.61
C GLN A 404 -5.02 -17.38 6.29
N THR A 405 -4.75 -17.21 7.59
CA THR A 405 -3.87 -18.13 8.33
C THR A 405 -4.32 -19.60 8.24
N ILE A 406 -5.62 -19.83 8.09
CA ILE A 406 -6.22 -21.17 7.97
C ILE A 406 -5.70 -21.86 6.70
N SER A 407 -5.55 -21.14 5.59
CA SER A 407 -5.03 -21.68 4.31
C SER A 407 -3.59 -22.21 4.42
N TYR A 408 -2.78 -21.66 5.33
CA TYR A 408 -1.41 -22.09 5.60
C TYR A 408 -1.32 -23.29 6.56
N ILE A 409 -2.33 -23.46 7.40
CA ILE A 409 -2.37 -24.49 8.46
C ILE A 409 -3.10 -25.76 7.98
N ALA A 410 -4.18 -25.61 7.21
CA ALA A 410 -5.06 -26.73 6.83
C ALA A 410 -4.33 -27.90 6.14
N PRO A 411 -3.43 -27.69 5.15
CA PRO A 411 -2.71 -28.81 4.51
C PRO A 411 -1.77 -29.53 5.46
N ILE A 412 -1.15 -28.80 6.39
CA ILE A 412 -0.24 -29.37 7.40
C ILE A 412 -1.04 -30.31 8.31
N LEU A 413 -2.21 -29.88 8.78
CA LEU A 413 -3.08 -30.71 9.63
C LEU A 413 -3.56 -31.97 8.89
N PHE A 414 -3.95 -31.84 7.62
CA PHE A 414 -4.33 -33.00 6.82
C PHE A 414 -3.15 -33.97 6.63
N ILE A 415 -1.98 -33.48 6.22
CA ILE A 415 -0.84 -34.33 5.89
C ILE A 415 -0.23 -34.99 7.13
N ILE A 416 -0.11 -34.27 8.25
CA ILE A 416 0.58 -34.80 9.45
C ILE A 416 -0.37 -35.69 10.26
N ILE A 417 -1.58 -35.20 10.57
CA ILE A 417 -2.50 -35.84 11.53
C ILE A 417 -3.82 -36.29 10.91
N GLY A 418 -3.99 -36.17 9.59
CA GLY A 418 -5.15 -36.70 8.88
C GLY A 418 -6.45 -35.92 9.09
N MET A 419 -6.40 -34.68 9.61
CA MET A 419 -7.59 -33.84 9.77
C MET A 419 -8.07 -33.34 8.40
N GLN A 420 -9.27 -33.75 8.00
CA GLN A 420 -9.85 -33.41 6.71
C GLN A 420 -10.68 -32.13 6.82
N ALA A 421 -10.37 -31.13 6.00
CA ALA A 421 -11.19 -29.90 5.92
C ALA A 421 -12.41 -30.07 5.00
N LEU A 422 -12.38 -31.05 4.10
CA LEU A 422 -13.43 -31.29 3.13
C LEU A 422 -13.47 -32.77 2.73
N ASN A 423 -14.67 -33.30 2.52
CA ASN A 423 -14.89 -34.65 2.02
C ASN A 423 -15.11 -34.60 0.51
N THR A 424 -14.06 -34.84 -0.29
CA THR A 424 -14.15 -34.85 -1.76
C THR A 424 -13.03 -35.69 -2.38
N ASN A 425 -13.20 -36.09 -3.63
CA ASN A 425 -12.12 -36.61 -4.48
C ASN A 425 -11.53 -35.53 -5.39
N LEU A 426 -10.41 -35.86 -6.04
CA LEU A 426 -9.65 -34.98 -6.94
C LEU A 426 -10.50 -34.43 -8.09
N ILE A 427 -11.27 -35.29 -8.75
CA ILE A 427 -12.07 -34.93 -9.93
C ILE A 427 -13.14 -33.91 -9.59
N THR A 428 -13.88 -34.15 -8.50
CA THR A 428 -14.95 -33.25 -8.04
C THR A 428 -14.37 -31.90 -7.65
N LEU A 429 -13.19 -31.90 -7.01
CA LEU A 429 -12.49 -30.68 -6.67
C LEU A 429 -12.05 -29.91 -7.93
N ILE A 430 -11.46 -30.58 -8.93
CA ILE A 430 -11.13 -29.94 -10.22
C ILE A 430 -12.38 -29.35 -10.89
N TYR A 431 -13.53 -30.02 -10.80
CA TYR A 431 -14.76 -29.53 -11.44
C TYR A 431 -15.35 -28.28 -10.76
N TYR A 432 -15.35 -28.22 -9.43
CA TYR A 432 -16.01 -27.15 -8.67
C TYR A 432 -15.03 -26.06 -8.21
N TRP A 433 -13.92 -26.44 -7.58
CA TRP A 433 -12.97 -25.52 -6.96
C TRP A 433 -12.08 -24.82 -7.99
N LEU A 434 -11.48 -25.57 -8.92
CA LEU A 434 -10.47 -25.00 -9.82
C LEU A 434 -11.02 -23.87 -10.71
N PRO A 435 -12.22 -23.95 -11.31
CA PRO A 435 -12.82 -22.83 -12.03
C PRO A 435 -13.07 -21.60 -11.14
N ALA A 436 -13.52 -21.79 -9.90
CA ALA A 436 -13.75 -20.69 -8.96
C ALA A 436 -12.44 -20.01 -8.57
N TYR A 437 -11.42 -20.81 -8.24
CA TYR A 437 -10.09 -20.32 -7.93
C TYR A 437 -9.48 -19.57 -9.12
N ILE A 438 -9.48 -20.16 -10.33
CA ILE A 438 -8.94 -19.53 -11.54
C ILE A 438 -9.72 -18.28 -11.95
N ALA A 439 -11.05 -18.24 -11.75
CA ALA A 439 -11.84 -17.02 -11.94
C ALA A 439 -11.37 -15.90 -11.00
N GLY A 440 -11.13 -16.23 -9.72
CA GLY A 440 -10.54 -15.31 -8.74
C GLY A 440 -9.12 -14.84 -9.12
N PHE A 441 -8.34 -15.70 -9.79
CA PHE A 441 -6.97 -15.38 -10.21
C PHE A 441 -6.87 -14.63 -11.55
N ILE A 442 -7.81 -14.80 -12.48
CA ILE A 442 -7.65 -14.22 -13.81
C ILE A 442 -8.75 -13.20 -14.09
N LEU A 443 -10.01 -13.50 -13.79
CA LEU A 443 -11.10 -12.59 -14.11
C LEU A 443 -11.20 -11.42 -13.14
N VAL A 444 -11.24 -11.69 -11.84
CA VAL A 444 -11.44 -10.66 -10.80
C VAL A 444 -10.41 -9.52 -10.89
N PRO A 445 -9.09 -9.77 -10.96
CA PRO A 445 -8.12 -8.69 -11.05
C PRO A 445 -8.29 -7.89 -12.33
N TRP A 446 -8.63 -8.54 -13.46
CA TRP A 446 -8.86 -7.86 -14.73
C TRP A 446 -10.13 -6.99 -14.70
N ILE A 447 -11.21 -7.44 -14.07
CA ILE A 447 -12.42 -6.65 -13.79
C ILE A 447 -12.07 -5.43 -12.94
N ILE A 448 -11.33 -5.63 -11.85
CA ILE A 448 -10.89 -4.58 -10.93
C ILE A 448 -9.83 -3.67 -11.62
N GLY A 449 -9.15 -4.12 -12.67
CA GLY A 449 -8.03 -3.39 -13.27
C GLY A 449 -6.75 -3.40 -12.41
N THR A 450 -6.68 -4.29 -11.43
CA THR A 450 -5.47 -4.60 -10.64
C THR A 450 -4.83 -5.85 -11.17
N ARG A 451 -3.51 -5.99 -11.15
CA ARG A 451 -2.90 -7.17 -11.78
C ARG A 451 -1.73 -7.76 -11.00
N THR A 452 -1.75 -7.71 -9.67
CA THR A 452 -0.60 -8.15 -8.84
C THR A 452 -0.99 -9.16 -7.76
N ILE A 453 -1.64 -10.26 -8.13
CA ILE A 453 -2.18 -11.23 -7.16
C ILE A 453 -1.09 -11.89 -6.31
N LEU A 454 -0.03 -12.42 -6.94
CA LEU A 454 1.04 -13.09 -6.18
C LEU A 454 1.70 -12.13 -5.18
N VAL A 455 1.83 -10.86 -5.55
CA VAL A 455 2.34 -9.82 -4.65
C VAL A 455 1.39 -9.64 -3.46
N SER A 456 0.07 -9.57 -3.70
CA SER A 456 -0.93 -9.50 -2.64
C SER A 456 -0.87 -10.69 -1.68
N TYR A 457 -0.62 -11.91 -2.17
CA TYR A 457 -0.43 -13.09 -1.31
C TYR A 457 0.82 -12.99 -0.42
N VAL A 458 1.92 -12.45 -0.95
CA VAL A 458 3.14 -12.21 -0.15
C VAL A 458 2.90 -11.16 0.94
N TYR A 459 2.24 -10.05 0.61
CA TYR A 459 1.84 -9.04 1.61
C TYR A 459 0.84 -9.60 2.63
N ASN A 460 -0.10 -10.45 2.20
CA ASN A 460 -1.01 -11.14 3.12
C ASN A 460 -0.23 -12.04 4.09
N ALA A 461 0.61 -12.94 3.60
CA ALA A 461 1.39 -13.87 4.42
C ALA A 461 2.29 -13.17 5.45
N LEU A 462 2.85 -12.00 5.12
CA LEU A 462 3.62 -11.18 6.05
C LEU A 462 2.82 -10.71 7.27
N GLN A 463 1.52 -10.40 7.09
CA GLN A 463 0.70 -9.78 8.13
C GLN A 463 -0.35 -10.73 8.74
N CYS A 464 -0.78 -11.78 8.03
CA CYS A 464 -1.97 -12.57 8.36
C CYS A 464 -1.92 -13.15 9.78
N PHE A 465 -0.77 -13.62 10.28
CA PHE A 465 -0.64 -14.16 11.64
C PHE A 465 -0.80 -13.09 12.72
N ALA A 466 -0.21 -11.92 12.51
CA ALA A 466 -0.35 -10.79 13.42
C ALA A 466 -1.80 -10.27 13.41
N ILE A 467 -2.42 -10.24 12.23
CA ILE A 467 -3.82 -9.86 12.07
C ILE A 467 -4.77 -10.91 12.66
N ALA A 468 -4.53 -12.21 12.50
CA ALA A 468 -5.34 -13.27 13.10
C ALA A 468 -5.40 -13.13 14.63
N LYS A 469 -4.25 -12.89 15.26
CA LYS A 469 -4.16 -12.64 16.70
C LYS A 469 -4.99 -11.41 17.11
N ILE A 470 -4.92 -10.31 16.37
CA ILE A 470 -5.67 -9.09 16.71
C ILE A 470 -7.17 -9.26 16.45
N THR A 471 -7.54 -9.98 15.40
CA THR A 471 -8.93 -10.32 15.07
C THR A 471 -9.52 -11.13 16.22
N ILE A 472 -8.94 -12.29 16.57
CA ILE A 472 -9.42 -13.13 17.68
C ILE A 472 -9.52 -12.32 18.97
N LYS A 473 -8.48 -11.57 19.33
CA LYS A 473 -8.47 -10.74 20.54
C LYS A 473 -9.58 -9.70 20.55
N THR A 474 -9.84 -9.05 19.41
CA THR A 474 -10.86 -8.00 19.31
C THR A 474 -12.28 -8.57 19.42
N PHE A 475 -12.54 -9.73 18.80
CA PHE A 475 -13.83 -10.40 18.90
C PHE A 475 -14.10 -10.96 20.30
N LEU A 476 -13.08 -11.51 20.99
CA LEU A 476 -13.24 -12.04 22.34
C LEU A 476 -13.29 -10.92 23.41
N PHE A 477 -12.50 -9.86 23.24
CA PHE A 477 -12.32 -8.81 24.25
C PHE A 477 -12.43 -7.40 23.64
N PRO A 478 -13.59 -7.01 23.08
CA PRO A 478 -13.73 -5.76 22.32
C PRO A 478 -13.52 -4.49 23.17
N LYS A 479 -13.80 -4.55 24.47
CA LYS A 479 -13.65 -3.41 25.41
C LYS A 479 -12.21 -3.21 25.89
N LEU A 480 -11.30 -4.16 25.64
CA LEU A 480 -9.93 -4.09 26.11
C LEU A 480 -9.17 -2.96 25.39
N ARG A 481 -8.66 -1.99 26.14
CA ARG A 481 -7.82 -0.92 25.59
C ARG A 481 -6.37 -1.38 25.52
N ASN A 482 -5.83 -1.48 24.31
CA ASN A 482 -4.40 -1.71 24.12
C ASN A 482 -3.64 -0.38 24.30
N ARG A 483 -2.39 -0.46 24.77
CA ARG A 483 -1.51 0.72 24.80
C ARG A 483 -1.27 1.18 23.37
N PHE A 484 -1.50 2.47 23.12
CA PHE A 484 -1.18 3.09 21.82
C PHE A 484 0.34 3.19 21.70
N ILE A 485 0.91 2.45 20.74
CA ILE A 485 2.33 2.52 20.43
C ILE A 485 2.51 3.45 19.24
N VAL A 486 3.23 4.55 19.44
CA VAL A 486 3.58 5.49 18.36
C VAL A 486 4.49 4.77 17.38
N THR A 487 4.14 4.81 16.10
CA THR A 487 5.00 4.25 15.05
C THR A 487 6.29 5.08 14.99
N PRO A 488 7.48 4.45 15.05
CA PRO A 488 8.72 5.18 14.86
C PRO A 488 8.75 5.84 13.47
N LYS A 489 8.97 7.15 13.41
CA LYS A 489 9.09 7.93 12.16
C LYS A 489 10.50 8.51 12.06
N GLY A 490 11.16 8.28 10.93
CA GLY A 490 12.49 8.85 10.65
C GLY A 490 13.64 8.30 11.49
N ILE A 491 13.52 7.11 12.08
CA ILE A 491 14.61 6.45 12.80
C ILE A 491 15.37 5.54 11.83
N THR A 492 16.54 5.98 11.40
CA THR A 492 17.57 5.10 10.80
C THR A 492 18.11 4.19 11.90
N GLN A 493 17.68 2.93 11.95
CA GLN A 493 18.35 1.94 12.79
C GLN A 493 19.69 1.52 12.17
N ASN A 494 20.72 1.41 13.02
CA ASN A 494 22.13 1.23 12.63
C ASN A 494 22.47 -0.16 12.05
N HIS A 495 21.54 -1.14 12.05
CA HIS A 495 21.81 -2.48 11.56
C HIS A 495 20.59 -3.11 10.87
N PRO A 496 20.80 -3.99 9.87
CA PRO A 496 19.75 -4.87 9.35
C PRO A 496 19.37 -5.88 10.43
N GLU A 497 18.55 -5.46 11.39
CA GLU A 497 17.96 -6.39 12.35
C GLU A 497 16.91 -7.20 11.63
N ILE A 498 17.17 -8.50 11.51
CA ILE A 498 16.14 -9.45 11.16
C ILE A 498 15.13 -9.37 12.30
N ALA A 499 13.90 -8.94 12.01
CA ALA A 499 12.80 -9.00 12.96
C ALA A 499 12.37 -10.47 13.17
N LEU A 500 13.30 -11.32 13.63
CA LEU A 500 13.15 -12.75 13.83
C LEU A 500 11.90 -13.04 14.63
N GLU A 501 11.66 -12.29 15.71
CA GLU A 501 10.45 -12.37 16.52
C GLU A 501 9.15 -12.22 15.72
N LEU A 502 9.10 -11.29 14.76
CA LEU A 502 7.92 -11.07 13.92
C LEU A 502 7.79 -12.15 12.84
N MET A 503 8.92 -12.66 12.34
CA MET A 503 8.95 -13.67 11.28
C MET A 503 8.84 -15.11 11.80
N LYS A 504 8.92 -15.33 13.13
CA LYS A 504 8.80 -16.65 13.77
C LYS A 504 7.63 -17.49 13.23
N PRO A 505 6.38 -16.99 13.14
CA PRO A 505 5.27 -17.79 12.61
C PRO A 505 5.50 -18.26 11.17
N ILE A 506 6.05 -17.38 10.33
CA ILE A 506 6.37 -17.69 8.92
C ILE A 506 7.47 -18.75 8.85
N ILE A 507 8.53 -18.60 9.64
CA ILE A 507 9.65 -19.56 9.70
C ILE A 507 9.16 -20.93 10.19
N VAL A 508 8.38 -20.97 11.27
CA VAL A 508 7.84 -22.22 11.82
C VAL A 508 6.95 -22.91 10.79
N LEU A 509 6.05 -22.18 10.13
CA LEU A 509 5.18 -22.77 9.12
C LEU A 509 5.93 -23.18 7.85
N LEU A 510 7.00 -22.47 7.47
CA LEU A 510 7.85 -22.88 6.36
C LEU A 510 8.51 -24.23 6.68
N ILE A 511 9.09 -24.39 7.87
CA ILE A 511 9.68 -25.66 8.33
C ILE A 511 8.62 -26.77 8.38
N LEU A 512 7.45 -26.48 8.95
CA LEU A 512 6.36 -27.46 9.04
C LEU A 512 5.82 -27.85 7.66
N ASN A 513 5.76 -26.94 6.68
CA ASN A 513 5.36 -27.27 5.31
C ASN A 513 6.39 -28.17 4.62
N PHE A 514 7.69 -27.87 4.76
CA PHE A 514 8.73 -28.78 4.25
C PHE A 514 8.64 -30.17 4.88
N PHE A 515 8.44 -30.22 6.20
CA PHE A 515 8.26 -31.47 6.91
C PHE A 515 6.99 -32.21 6.48
N SER A 516 5.88 -31.50 6.27
CA SER A 516 4.65 -32.11 5.78
C SER A 516 4.82 -32.66 4.36
N ILE A 517 5.43 -31.91 3.43
CA ILE A 517 5.69 -32.40 2.06
C ILE A 517 6.55 -33.67 2.11
N PHE A 518 7.59 -33.70 2.95
CA PHE A 518 8.40 -34.91 3.15
C PHE A 518 7.56 -36.10 3.65
N ILE A 519 6.70 -35.90 4.67
CA ILE A 519 5.78 -36.92 5.16
C ILE A 519 4.81 -37.37 4.06
N ALA A 520 4.29 -36.45 3.26
CA ALA A 520 3.36 -36.75 2.19
C ALA A 520 3.99 -37.65 1.13
N ILE A 521 5.21 -37.32 0.69
CA ILE A 521 5.97 -38.15 -0.26
C ILE A 521 6.29 -39.53 0.34
N TRP A 522 6.71 -39.57 1.62
CA TRP A 522 6.95 -40.83 2.33
C TRP A 522 5.69 -41.69 2.39
N ARG A 523 4.55 -41.09 2.76
CA ARG A 523 3.24 -41.76 2.82
C ARG A 523 2.79 -42.26 1.46
N ALA A 524 2.97 -41.47 0.40
CA ALA A 524 2.65 -41.88 -0.96
C ALA A 524 3.46 -43.11 -1.41
N TYR A 525 4.71 -43.23 -0.95
CA TYR A 525 5.58 -44.36 -1.33
C TYR A 525 5.40 -45.60 -0.46
N PHE A 526 5.23 -45.42 0.86
CA PHE A 526 5.25 -46.52 1.83
C PHE A 526 3.88 -46.89 2.41
N SER A 527 2.82 -46.12 2.15
CA SER A 527 1.48 -46.36 2.68
C SER A 527 0.46 -46.44 1.54
N ASN A 528 -0.47 -47.39 1.61
CA ASN A 528 -1.64 -47.47 0.70
C ASN A 528 -2.69 -46.39 1.06
N ILE A 529 -2.29 -45.12 1.05
CA ILE A 529 -3.19 -43.99 1.27
C ILE A 529 -3.80 -43.58 -0.07
N ASP A 530 -5.05 -43.12 -0.03
CA ASP A 530 -5.74 -42.52 -1.18
C ASP A 530 -4.89 -41.40 -1.81
N THR A 531 -4.40 -41.67 -3.03
CA THR A 531 -3.48 -40.82 -3.76
C THR A 531 -4.13 -39.52 -4.22
N ASP A 532 -5.45 -39.51 -4.42
CA ASP A 532 -6.20 -38.38 -4.98
C ASP A 532 -6.20 -37.17 -4.02
N THR A 533 -6.60 -37.40 -2.76
CA THR A 533 -6.69 -36.34 -1.73
C THR A 533 -5.30 -35.86 -1.28
N LEU A 534 -4.31 -36.76 -1.30
CA LEU A 534 -2.93 -36.44 -0.98
C LEU A 534 -2.29 -35.52 -2.02
N THR A 535 -2.57 -35.74 -3.32
CA THR A 535 -1.98 -34.96 -4.43
C THR A 535 -2.26 -33.47 -4.31
N LEU A 536 -3.52 -33.08 -4.07
CA LEU A 536 -3.89 -31.66 -3.96
C LEU A 536 -3.31 -30.99 -2.71
N SER A 537 -3.25 -31.74 -1.62
CA SER A 537 -2.68 -31.24 -0.37
C SER A 537 -1.19 -30.97 -0.51
N ILE A 538 -0.47 -31.79 -1.31
CA ILE A 538 0.91 -31.54 -1.69
C ILE A 538 1.01 -30.27 -2.54
N ILE A 539 0.27 -30.16 -3.65
CA ILE A 539 0.27 -28.96 -4.52
C ILE A 539 0.02 -27.68 -3.70
N TRP A 540 -0.92 -27.71 -2.77
CA TRP A 540 -1.23 -26.56 -1.93
C TRP A 540 -0.14 -26.27 -0.88
N ALA A 541 0.43 -27.31 -0.27
CA ALA A 541 1.58 -27.15 0.64
C ALA A 541 2.81 -26.58 -0.09
N GLU A 542 3.03 -26.97 -1.35
CA GLU A 542 4.09 -26.44 -2.21
C GLU A 542 3.85 -24.96 -2.54
N LEU A 543 2.63 -24.59 -2.95
CA LEU A 543 2.25 -23.20 -3.16
C LEU A 543 2.44 -22.35 -1.90
N ASN A 544 1.99 -22.85 -0.75
CA ASN A 544 2.21 -22.22 0.55
C ASN A 544 3.70 -22.04 0.85
N THR A 545 4.52 -23.05 0.57
CA THR A 545 5.97 -23.00 0.77
C THR A 545 6.61 -21.89 -0.06
N VAL A 546 6.23 -21.75 -1.34
CA VAL A 546 6.72 -20.69 -2.22
C VAL A 546 6.31 -19.31 -1.68
N ILE A 547 5.06 -19.12 -1.27
CA ILE A 547 4.57 -17.85 -0.73
C ILE A 547 5.26 -17.50 0.59
N LEU A 548 5.39 -18.45 1.52
CA LEU A 548 6.05 -18.24 2.81
C LEU A 548 7.54 -17.93 2.62
N ALA A 549 8.23 -18.61 1.70
CA ALA A 549 9.61 -18.32 1.37
C ALA A 549 9.79 -16.92 0.76
N ALA A 550 8.90 -16.53 -0.18
CA ALA A 550 8.90 -15.18 -0.75
C ALA A 550 8.59 -14.10 0.31
N SER A 551 7.71 -14.40 1.26
CA SER A 551 7.39 -13.52 2.39
C SER A 551 8.56 -13.36 3.35
N LEU A 552 9.31 -14.43 3.61
CA LEU A 552 10.53 -14.36 4.40
C LEU A 552 11.57 -13.45 3.70
N LEU A 553 11.73 -13.57 2.38
CA LEU A 553 12.55 -12.64 1.58
C LEU A 553 12.09 -11.19 1.71
N ALA A 554 10.79 -10.95 1.59
CA ALA A 554 10.19 -9.62 1.74
C ALA A 554 10.44 -9.01 3.12
N GLY A 555 10.48 -9.85 4.17
CA GLY A 555 10.65 -9.43 5.55
C GLY A 555 12.10 -9.20 6.01
N PHE A 556 13.12 -9.58 5.22
CA PHE A 556 14.52 -9.33 5.58
C PHE A 556 14.87 -7.85 5.49
N GLY A 557 15.20 -7.21 6.60
CA GLY A 557 15.71 -5.83 6.59
C GLY A 557 17.03 -5.74 5.82
N GLY A 558 17.10 -4.88 4.81
CA GLY A 558 18.36 -4.36 4.29
C GLY A 558 19.17 -5.22 3.32
N ILE A 559 18.56 -6.10 2.51
CA ILE A 559 19.30 -6.80 1.44
C ILE A 559 19.89 -5.80 0.41
N TYR A 560 19.23 -4.65 0.22
CA TYR A 560 19.59 -3.65 -0.79
C TYR A 560 19.93 -2.24 -0.26
N SER A 561 19.78 -1.98 1.05
CA SER A 561 20.06 -0.67 1.64
C SER A 561 21.41 -0.67 2.36
N SER A 562 22.51 -0.77 1.60
CA SER A 562 23.86 -0.62 2.13
C SER A 562 24.28 0.85 2.34
N GLU A 563 23.41 1.82 2.06
CA GLU A 563 23.71 3.24 2.25
C GLU A 563 22.68 3.88 3.20
N GLU A 564 23.16 4.21 4.40
CA GLU A 564 22.52 5.10 5.36
C GLU A 564 22.24 6.46 4.69
N ARG A 565 20.97 6.79 4.45
CA ARG A 565 20.61 8.06 3.83
C ARG A 565 19.57 8.80 4.66
N ILE A 566 20.00 9.89 5.28
CA ILE A 566 19.17 10.79 6.11
C ILE A 566 18.09 11.52 5.26
N ALA A 567 18.34 11.70 3.96
CA ALA A 567 17.40 12.32 3.03
C ALA A 567 17.13 11.41 1.83
N PRO A 568 15.85 11.20 1.46
CA PRO A 568 15.47 10.44 0.28
C PRO A 568 15.94 11.18 -0.99
N ARG A 569 16.35 10.41 -2.00
CA ARG A 569 16.70 10.95 -3.32
C ARG A 569 15.49 10.88 -4.24
N VAL A 570 15.04 12.01 -4.74
CA VAL A 570 13.97 12.12 -5.72
C VAL A 570 14.57 12.03 -7.12
N LYS A 571 14.00 11.17 -7.96
CA LYS A 571 14.41 11.00 -9.36
C LYS A 571 13.57 11.90 -10.24
N PHE A 572 14.21 12.83 -10.92
CA PHE A 572 13.58 13.69 -11.91
C PHE A 572 14.63 14.11 -12.95
N SER A 573 14.16 14.43 -14.16
CA SER A 573 15.00 14.81 -15.28
C SER A 573 14.85 16.30 -15.52
N GLN A 574 15.85 17.09 -15.08
CA GLN A 574 15.93 18.52 -15.35
C GLN A 574 17.35 18.88 -15.80
N THR A 575 17.44 19.82 -16.73
CA THR A 575 18.72 20.34 -17.23
C THR A 575 19.36 21.25 -16.18
N CYS A 576 20.66 21.10 -15.98
CA CYS A 576 21.47 21.98 -15.15
C CYS A 576 22.82 22.29 -15.83
N GLU A 577 23.40 23.40 -15.44
CA GLU A 577 24.74 23.83 -15.85
C GLU A 577 25.73 23.49 -14.74
N VAL A 578 26.85 22.85 -15.09
CA VAL A 578 27.88 22.42 -14.16
C VAL A 578 29.18 23.15 -14.48
N ILE A 579 29.71 23.87 -13.50
CA ILE A 579 30.95 24.65 -13.59
C ILE A 579 32.00 23.98 -12.71
N ILE A 580 33.14 23.61 -13.29
CA ILE A 580 34.27 23.00 -12.57
C ILE A 580 35.11 24.11 -11.92
N LEU A 581 35.24 24.07 -10.59
CA LEU A 581 35.86 25.17 -9.82
C LEU A 581 37.37 25.01 -9.61
N ASP A 582 37.95 23.85 -9.92
CA ASP A 582 39.36 23.56 -9.65
C ASP A 582 40.33 24.24 -10.65
N PHE A 583 39.82 24.93 -11.68
CA PHE A 583 40.61 25.71 -12.66
C PHE A 583 40.21 27.20 -12.63
N PRO A 584 40.80 28.03 -11.74
CA PRO A 584 40.39 29.43 -11.56
C PRO A 584 40.53 30.31 -12.82
N HIS A 585 41.47 29.97 -13.71
CA HIS A 585 41.76 30.73 -14.93
C HIS A 585 41.15 30.11 -16.21
N ASN A 586 40.50 28.95 -16.13
CA ASN A 586 39.85 28.30 -17.28
C ASN A 586 38.68 27.42 -16.80
N GLN A 587 37.62 28.07 -16.31
CA GLN A 587 36.42 27.39 -15.81
C GLN A 587 35.75 26.63 -16.96
N LYS A 588 35.81 25.29 -16.90
CA LYS A 588 35.06 24.44 -17.80
C LYS A 588 33.62 24.35 -17.33
N THR A 589 32.71 24.71 -18.23
CA THR A 589 31.28 24.65 -18.02
C THR A 589 30.68 23.66 -19.01
N PHE A 590 29.72 22.85 -18.56
CA PHE A 590 28.96 21.98 -19.43
C PHE A 590 27.52 21.85 -18.95
N THR A 591 26.61 21.61 -19.90
CA THR A 591 25.19 21.39 -19.62
C THR A 591 24.92 19.89 -19.54
N THR A 592 24.11 19.48 -18.57
CA THR A 592 23.72 18.08 -18.39
C THR A 592 22.34 17.94 -17.77
N THR A 593 21.85 16.71 -17.66
CA THR A 593 20.59 16.36 -17.04
C THR A 593 20.83 15.64 -15.71
N ILE A 594 20.02 15.98 -14.71
CA ILE A 594 20.02 15.34 -13.40
C ILE A 594 19.44 13.94 -13.48
N GLY A 595 20.00 13.03 -12.68
CA GLY A 595 19.43 11.71 -12.45
C GLY A 595 18.58 11.66 -11.19
N ASP A 596 19.12 12.18 -10.08
CA ASP A 596 18.44 12.24 -8.79
C ASP A 596 19.01 13.34 -7.88
N MET A 597 18.20 13.83 -6.94
CA MET A 597 18.62 14.85 -5.98
C MET A 597 18.02 14.62 -4.59
N SER A 598 18.77 15.01 -3.55
CA SER A 598 18.38 15.06 -2.14
C SER A 598 18.96 16.32 -1.51
N GLU A 599 18.58 16.63 -0.28
CA GLU A 599 19.13 17.78 0.46
C GLU A 599 20.65 17.76 0.63
N TYR A 600 21.29 16.60 0.56
CA TYR A 600 22.73 16.43 0.81
C TYR A 600 23.53 15.98 -0.42
N GLY A 601 22.88 15.68 -1.53
CA GLY A 601 23.56 15.09 -2.69
C GLY A 601 22.74 15.15 -3.96
N ILE A 602 23.44 15.19 -5.09
CA ILE A 602 22.88 15.29 -6.44
C ILE A 602 23.63 14.35 -7.37
N SER A 603 22.93 13.77 -8.33
CA SER A 603 23.52 12.98 -9.41
C SER A 603 23.14 13.55 -10.76
N PHE A 604 24.04 13.47 -11.74
CA PHE A 604 23.80 13.93 -13.10
C PHE A 604 24.50 13.03 -14.11
N HIS A 605 24.03 13.03 -15.35
CA HIS A 605 24.63 12.29 -16.45
C HIS A 605 25.98 12.92 -16.85
N THR A 606 27.05 12.15 -16.94
CA THR A 606 28.36 12.72 -17.30
C THR A 606 28.49 12.72 -18.83
N PRO A 607 28.71 13.88 -19.48
CA PRO A 607 29.05 13.92 -20.90
C PRO A 607 30.33 13.13 -21.18
N THR A 608 30.44 12.49 -22.35
CA THR A 608 31.55 11.59 -22.69
C THR A 608 32.91 12.29 -22.83
N ASP A 609 32.88 13.58 -23.10
CA ASP A 609 34.01 14.48 -23.31
C ASP A 609 34.52 15.13 -22.01
N ILE A 610 33.79 14.97 -20.90
CA ILE A 610 34.14 15.56 -19.60
C ILE A 610 34.74 14.51 -18.67
N ASN A 611 36.00 14.70 -18.29
CA ASN A 611 36.68 13.83 -17.33
C ASN A 611 36.67 14.46 -15.92
N LEU A 612 35.77 13.96 -15.06
CA LEU A 612 35.69 14.37 -13.66
C LEU A 612 36.50 13.44 -12.76
N GLN A 613 37.05 13.99 -11.67
CA GLN A 613 37.79 13.23 -10.66
C GLN A 613 37.07 13.29 -9.31
N ALA A 614 37.19 12.22 -8.52
CA ALA A 614 36.67 12.21 -7.16
C ALA A 614 37.35 13.30 -6.32
N GLY A 615 36.55 14.05 -5.57
CA GLY A 615 37.03 15.15 -4.73
C GLY A 615 36.99 16.53 -5.36
N GLN A 616 36.79 16.64 -6.68
CA GLN A 616 36.68 17.92 -7.37
C GLN A 616 35.50 18.76 -6.87
N LYS A 617 35.67 20.08 -6.85
CA LYS A 617 34.60 21.03 -6.49
C LYS A 617 33.88 21.51 -7.75
N LEU A 618 32.55 21.45 -7.69
CA LEU A 618 31.66 21.86 -8.76
C LEU A 618 30.69 22.93 -8.24
N LYS A 619 30.29 23.85 -9.11
CA LYS A 619 29.11 24.69 -8.93
C LYS A 619 28.05 24.23 -9.91
N ILE A 620 26.90 23.80 -9.39
CA ILE A 620 25.76 23.34 -10.16
C ILE A 620 24.73 24.46 -10.17
N VAL A 621 24.32 24.91 -11.34
CA VAL A 621 23.42 26.04 -11.54
C VAL A 621 22.17 25.55 -12.26
N PHE A 622 21.02 26.01 -11.78
CA PHE A 622 19.73 25.86 -12.43
C PHE A 622 19.30 27.26 -12.87
N PRO A 623 19.58 27.65 -14.12
CA PRO A 623 19.35 29.03 -14.59
C PRO A 623 17.89 29.43 -14.46
N ASP A 624 16.98 28.56 -14.88
CA ASP A 624 15.52 28.79 -14.87
C ASP A 624 14.96 29.00 -13.46
N GLU A 625 15.66 28.48 -12.45
CA GLU A 625 15.21 28.47 -11.05
C GLU A 625 15.96 29.47 -10.18
N GLN A 626 16.99 30.12 -10.74
CA GLN A 626 17.92 30.98 -10.00
C GLN A 626 18.53 30.26 -8.78
N LEU A 627 18.76 28.94 -8.89
CA LEU A 627 19.39 28.13 -7.85
C LEU A 627 20.82 27.81 -8.24
N ASN A 628 21.74 27.89 -7.27
CA ASN A 628 23.08 27.38 -7.46
C ASN A 628 23.59 26.70 -6.19
N PHE A 629 24.34 25.62 -6.38
CA PHE A 629 24.83 24.76 -5.32
C PHE A 629 26.30 24.47 -5.50
N LEU A 630 27.05 24.53 -4.41
CA LEU A 630 28.41 23.98 -4.38
C LEU A 630 28.33 22.49 -4.09
N ALA A 631 29.09 21.69 -4.82
CA ALA A 631 29.11 20.24 -4.69
C ALA A 631 30.53 19.70 -4.79
N LYS A 632 30.76 18.54 -4.17
CA LYS A 632 32.02 17.79 -4.24
C LYS A 632 31.77 16.44 -4.87
N VAL A 633 32.52 16.11 -5.92
CA VAL A 633 32.41 14.84 -6.63
C VAL A 633 32.76 13.69 -5.67
N ARG A 634 31.91 12.67 -5.62
CA ARG A 634 32.10 11.47 -4.79
C ARG A 634 32.26 10.22 -5.63
N ARG A 635 31.46 10.07 -6.68
CA ARG A 635 31.48 8.92 -7.57
C ARG A 635 31.49 9.41 -9.02
N VAL A 636 32.38 8.87 -9.83
CA VAL A 636 32.49 9.18 -11.26
C VAL A 636 32.04 7.95 -12.06
N GLY A 637 31.34 8.18 -13.16
CA GLY A 637 30.88 7.15 -14.10
C GLY A 637 29.94 7.77 -15.13
N LYS A 638 29.15 6.95 -15.84
CA LYS A 638 28.07 7.44 -16.72
C LYS A 638 27.08 8.37 -16.00
N VAL A 639 26.93 8.17 -14.69
CA VAL A 639 26.22 9.06 -13.77
C VAL A 639 27.20 9.46 -12.66
N THR A 640 27.55 10.73 -12.62
CA THR A 640 28.39 11.30 -11.57
C THR A 640 27.53 11.63 -10.35
N GLY A 641 27.97 11.17 -9.18
CA GLY A 641 27.35 11.46 -7.89
C GLY A 641 28.18 12.48 -7.12
N CYS A 642 27.54 13.57 -6.70
CA CYS A 642 28.15 14.62 -5.92
C CYS A 642 27.49 14.73 -4.54
N ARG A 643 28.29 15.03 -3.52
CA ARG A 643 27.79 15.48 -2.21
C ARG A 643 27.67 17.00 -2.28
N LEU A 644 26.50 17.53 -1.95
CA LEU A 644 26.34 18.97 -1.82
C LEU A 644 27.25 19.44 -0.68
N LEU A 645 28.09 20.44 -0.98
CA LEU A 645 28.90 21.13 0.01
C LEU A 645 27.97 22.10 0.73
N VAL A 646 27.22 21.53 1.66
CA VAL A 646 26.38 22.27 2.59
C VAL A 646 27.36 22.98 3.54
N GLY A 647 27.77 24.21 3.22
CA GLY A 647 28.15 25.16 4.26
C GLY A 647 26.95 25.40 5.19
N PRO A 648 26.99 26.32 6.17
CA PRO A 648 25.75 26.73 6.82
C PRO A 648 24.83 27.35 5.76
N LEU A 649 23.92 26.55 5.19
CA LEU A 649 22.88 27.05 4.30
C LEU A 649 22.10 28.07 5.11
N THR A 650 21.86 29.24 4.52
CA THR A 650 20.88 30.13 5.12
C THR A 650 19.52 29.41 5.17
N PRO A 651 18.69 29.64 6.20
CA PRO A 651 17.33 29.10 6.28
C PRO A 651 16.55 29.19 4.96
N LYS A 652 16.68 30.33 4.26
CA LYS A 652 16.05 30.58 2.95
C LYS A 652 16.56 29.66 1.85
N GLN A 653 17.86 29.38 1.80
CA GLN A 653 18.42 28.45 0.80
C GLN A 653 17.96 27.02 1.07
N HIS A 654 17.90 26.61 2.35
CA HIS A 654 17.41 25.28 2.71
C HIS A 654 15.93 25.10 2.35
N GLN A 655 15.11 26.11 2.61
CA GLN A 655 13.71 26.14 2.18
C GLN A 655 13.58 26.00 0.65
N LYS A 656 14.32 26.78 -0.13
CA LYS A 656 14.30 26.69 -1.60
C LYS A 656 14.72 25.30 -2.11
N ILE A 657 15.68 24.64 -1.47
CA ILE A 657 16.09 23.27 -1.83
C ILE A 657 14.94 22.29 -1.60
N ILE A 658 14.29 22.37 -0.43
CA ILE A 658 13.17 21.48 -0.10
C ILE A 658 11.99 21.72 -1.06
N GLU A 659 11.67 22.99 -1.32
CA GLU A 659 10.63 23.39 -2.27
C GLU A 659 10.92 22.83 -3.67
N PHE A 660 12.15 23.02 -4.15
CA PHE A 660 12.59 22.51 -5.45
C PHE A 660 12.49 20.99 -5.53
N ILE A 661 13.05 20.26 -4.56
CA ILE A 661 13.11 18.80 -4.62
C ILE A 661 11.72 18.17 -4.48
N TYR A 662 10.96 18.59 -3.46
CA TYR A 662 9.79 17.83 -3.00
C TYR A 662 8.45 18.40 -3.42
N CYS A 663 8.33 19.70 -3.67
CA CYS A 663 7.02 20.35 -3.78
C CYS A 663 6.52 20.49 -5.22
N ARG A 664 7.28 20.04 -6.21
CA ARG A 664 6.99 20.23 -7.64
C ARG A 664 6.23 19.05 -8.25
N PRO A 665 5.07 19.27 -8.88
CA PRO A 665 4.34 18.23 -9.61
C PRO A 665 5.16 17.54 -10.69
N SER A 666 6.01 18.28 -11.41
CA SER A 666 6.85 17.75 -12.50
C SER A 666 7.88 16.72 -12.03
N HIS A 667 8.23 16.70 -10.73
CA HIS A 667 9.19 15.75 -10.19
C HIS A 667 8.56 14.40 -9.85
N TRP A 668 7.24 14.34 -9.80
CA TRP A 668 6.51 13.18 -9.35
C TRP A 668 5.69 12.59 -10.49
N GLN A 669 5.66 11.27 -10.54
CA GLN A 669 4.81 10.53 -11.45
C GLN A 669 3.78 9.78 -10.64
N GLN A 670 2.53 9.81 -11.09
CA GLN A 670 1.48 9.03 -10.46
C GLN A 670 1.87 7.54 -10.54
N PRO A 671 1.83 6.80 -9.41
CA PRO A 671 2.16 5.38 -9.39
C PRO A 671 1.26 4.65 -10.37
N LYS A 672 1.87 3.93 -11.32
CA LYS A 672 1.12 3.07 -12.24
C LYS A 672 0.90 1.72 -11.56
N VAL A 673 -0.32 1.21 -11.63
CA VAL A 673 -0.60 -0.19 -11.26
C VAL A 673 0.07 -1.08 -12.30
N ALA A 674 1.10 -1.83 -11.90
CA ALA A 674 1.79 -2.76 -12.80
C ALA A 674 0.80 -3.82 -13.33
N ASN A 675 0.95 -4.20 -14.60
CA ASN A 675 0.19 -5.32 -15.14
C ASN A 675 0.75 -6.68 -14.66
N GLU A 676 0.00 -7.76 -14.81
CA GLU A 676 0.36 -9.08 -14.25
C GLU A 676 1.65 -9.61 -14.84
N LYS A 677 1.83 -9.43 -16.14
CA LYS A 677 3.08 -9.77 -16.80
C LYS A 677 4.26 -8.99 -16.24
N GLN A 678 4.10 -7.70 -15.95
CA GLN A 678 5.14 -6.87 -15.34
C GLN A 678 5.43 -7.27 -13.91
N ALA A 679 4.40 -7.53 -13.10
CA ALA A 679 4.55 -7.93 -11.70
C ALA A 679 5.10 -9.34 -11.56
N LEU A 680 4.61 -10.31 -12.32
CA LEU A 680 5.17 -11.66 -12.41
C LEU A 680 6.58 -11.62 -12.95
N ARG A 681 6.83 -10.84 -14.01
CA ARG A 681 8.20 -10.67 -14.52
C ARG A 681 9.10 -10.06 -13.46
N ALA A 682 8.65 -9.07 -12.69
CA ALA A 682 9.41 -8.43 -11.62
C ALA A 682 9.67 -9.38 -10.45
N LEU A 683 8.65 -10.13 -10.02
CA LEU A 683 8.76 -11.13 -8.97
C LEU A 683 9.69 -12.26 -9.41
N PHE A 684 9.50 -12.81 -10.61
CA PHE A 684 10.39 -13.80 -11.22
C PHE A 684 11.80 -13.25 -11.32
N ILE A 685 11.95 -12.04 -11.87
CA ILE A 685 13.21 -11.33 -11.88
C ILE A 685 13.80 -11.21 -10.48
N THR A 686 13.04 -11.01 -9.43
CA THR A 686 13.63 -10.80 -8.09
C THR A 686 13.99 -12.11 -7.42
N LEU A 687 13.14 -13.12 -7.57
CA LEU A 687 13.39 -14.48 -7.11
C LEU A 687 14.56 -15.12 -7.88
N PHE A 688 14.77 -14.76 -9.16
CA PHE A 688 15.73 -15.41 -10.07
C PHE A 688 16.86 -14.50 -10.64
N LYS A 689 16.84 -13.15 -10.52
CA LYS A 689 18.00 -12.29 -10.88
C LYS A 689 19.11 -12.58 -9.87
N LEU A 690 20.36 -12.88 -10.25
CA LEU A 690 21.14 -12.61 -11.48
C LEU A 690 21.30 -11.12 -11.88
N TYR A 691 21.36 -10.20 -10.91
CA TYR A 691 21.93 -8.86 -11.12
C TYR A 691 22.98 -8.53 -10.05
N PRO A 692 24.26 -8.23 -10.41
CA PRO A 692 24.84 -8.16 -11.75
C PRO A 692 25.78 -9.34 -12.11
N LEU A 693 25.37 -10.16 -13.09
CA LEU A 693 26.27 -10.77 -14.08
C LEU A 693 26.26 -9.98 -15.42
N PHE A 694 25.47 -8.90 -15.53
CA PHE A 694 25.34 -8.07 -16.74
C PHE A 694 25.42 -6.55 -16.50
N LYS A 695 26.19 -6.13 -15.49
CA LYS A 695 26.78 -4.78 -15.46
C LYS A 695 28.27 -4.92 -15.18
N LYS A 696 29.05 -5.05 -16.26
CA LYS A 696 30.42 -4.52 -16.32
C LYS A 696 30.34 -3.15 -17.00
#